data_AF-A0A653XK83-F1
#
_entry.id   AF-A0A653XK83-F1
#
_cell.length_a   1.000
_cell.length_b   1.000
_cell.length_c   1.000
_cell.angle_alpha   90.00
_cell.angle_beta   90.00
_cell.angle_gamma   90.00
#
_symmetry.space_group_name_H-M   'P 1'
#
loop_
_entity.id
_entity.type
_entity.pdbx_description
1 polymer ?
#
loop_
_entity_poly.entity_id
_entity_poly.type
_entity_poly.pdbx_seq_one_letter_code
_entity_poly.pdbx_strand_id
1 'polypeptide(L)'
;MGDNFFASGRQLDVICLGRLGVDLYAQQIGAPLEEVGSFAKYLGGSSANIAFGTARLGLKSAMLTRVGDDHMGRFLTQALQREGCDTRGIGIDRERLTAMVLLGIKDRETFPLVFYRENCADMALSEADIDEAFIASSKALLITGTHFSTEGVYRASSKALDYAEKHGVRRVLDIDYRPVLWGLTGKADGETRFIASAEVSAHVQRILPRFDLVVGTEEEFQIAGGSEDLLKALRRVREVTQATLVVKLGAQGCTVIHGDIPARLEDGEIHRGIRVEVLNVLGAGDAFMSGFLRGWLSGGDDALCCRLANACGGLVVSRHACAPAMPTLAELDYIDSSPVPITRPDLDPVLNRLHRVSVPRRQWQQLFIFAFDHRYQLVDIAQQVGADPARIPALKQLFVQAIEQVQADLARQGIEADVGLLADERFGQDALNAATGRGWWVARPVELQNSRPLAFEHGRSVGTNLRSWPSEQIIKCLVQFHPDDEPLLRLEQEAQLKGLYEAALASGHELLLEVIPPKQHASTRPDVLYRAIKRLYNLGIYPEWWKIEAQPAAVWEQLDQLIAERDPYCRGVVLLGLNAPAEQLAQGFREASGSRRCQGFAVGRTIFGQPSRAWLAGELDDAGLIAQVRATFEFLIQAWRDARA
;
A
#
# COMPACT_ATOMS: atom_id res chain seq x y z
N MET A 1 4.42 33.74 15.92
CA MET A 1 4.21 32.33 16.33
C MET A 1 3.04 32.30 17.27
N GLY A 2 1.94 31.63 16.91
CA GLY A 2 0.95 31.25 17.90
C GLY A 2 1.55 30.21 18.85
N ASP A 3 1.24 30.27 20.14
CA ASP A 3 1.69 29.29 21.12
C ASP A 3 1.06 27.91 20.79
N ASN A 4 1.81 27.04 20.11
CA ASN A 4 1.41 25.66 19.80
C ASN A 4 1.59 24.78 21.05
N PHE A 5 0.71 24.94 22.03
CA PHE A 5 0.69 24.11 23.23
C PHE A 5 -0.22 22.90 23.06
N PHE A 6 0.34 21.70 23.20
CA PHE A 6 -0.40 20.44 23.22
C PHE A 6 -0.34 19.82 24.62
N ALA A 7 -1.46 19.28 25.09
CA ALA A 7 -1.46 18.52 26.32
C ALA A 7 -0.46 17.35 26.26
N SER A 8 0.33 17.17 27.31
CA SER A 8 1.33 16.10 27.41
C SER A 8 0.71 14.76 27.80
N GLY A 9 1.44 13.65 27.60
CA GLY A 9 1.00 12.31 28.00
C GLY A 9 -0.11 11.69 27.15
N ARG A 10 -0.44 12.29 26.00
CA ARG A 10 -1.43 11.76 25.05
C ARG A 10 -0.87 10.57 24.27
N GLN A 11 -1.71 9.56 24.05
CA GLN A 11 -1.33 8.33 23.33
C GLN A 11 -1.36 8.52 21.82
N LEU A 12 -2.34 9.30 21.33
CA LEU A 12 -2.54 9.61 19.92
C LEU A 12 -2.10 11.04 19.62
N ASP A 13 -1.61 11.26 18.41
CA ASP A 13 -1.32 12.61 17.91
C ASP A 13 -2.61 13.27 17.39
N VAL A 14 -3.42 12.55 16.61
CA VAL A 14 -4.65 13.08 16.03
C VAL A 14 -5.74 12.02 15.90
N ILE A 15 -6.97 12.40 16.22
CA ILE A 15 -8.17 11.66 15.85
C ILE A 15 -8.84 12.39 14.69
N CYS A 16 -9.08 11.71 13.58
CA CYS A 16 -9.82 12.22 12.44
C CYS A 16 -11.26 11.71 12.49
N LEU A 17 -12.21 12.62 12.70
CA LEU A 17 -13.64 12.34 12.68
C LEU A 17 -14.18 12.67 11.29
N GLY A 18 -14.87 11.69 10.70
CA GLY A 18 -15.77 11.97 9.60
C GLY A 18 -15.81 10.91 8.52
N ARG A 19 -15.70 11.33 7.26
CA ARG A 19 -16.00 10.46 6.11
C ARG A 19 -14.98 9.34 5.96
N LEU A 20 -15.48 8.12 5.76
CA LEU A 20 -14.73 6.95 5.34
C LEU A 20 -15.54 6.19 4.29
N GLY A 21 -15.00 6.04 3.08
CA GLY A 21 -15.70 5.41 1.97
C GLY A 21 -14.75 4.85 0.92
N VAL A 22 -15.31 4.21 -0.09
CA VAL A 22 -14.54 3.68 -1.23
C VAL A 22 -14.62 4.64 -2.40
N ASP A 23 -13.47 5.01 -2.94
CA ASP A 23 -13.41 5.69 -4.23
C ASP A 23 -13.11 4.69 -5.34
N LEU A 24 -13.89 4.77 -6.41
CA LEU A 24 -13.71 4.01 -7.64
C LEU A 24 -13.28 4.97 -8.75
N TYR A 25 -11.98 4.97 -9.05
CA TYR A 25 -11.36 5.84 -10.02
C TYR A 25 -11.35 5.20 -11.41
N ALA A 26 -11.85 5.90 -12.42
CA ALA A 26 -11.79 5.46 -13.81
C ALA A 26 -10.34 5.19 -14.25
N GLN A 27 -10.08 3.99 -14.82
CA GLN A 27 -8.76 3.68 -15.39
C GLN A 27 -8.58 4.28 -16.79
N GLN A 28 -9.67 4.51 -17.52
CA GLN A 28 -9.67 5.11 -18.85
C GLN A 28 -9.74 6.64 -18.77
N ILE A 29 -8.58 7.30 -18.65
CA ILE A 29 -8.48 8.77 -18.66
C ILE A 29 -8.94 9.33 -20.00
N GLY A 30 -9.71 10.43 -19.99
CA GLY A 30 -10.26 11.08 -21.19
C GLY A 30 -11.68 10.66 -21.54
N ALA A 31 -12.18 9.57 -20.95
CA ALA A 31 -13.52 9.08 -21.20
C ALA A 31 -14.59 9.88 -20.40
N PRO A 32 -15.79 10.09 -20.96
CA PRO A 32 -16.95 10.40 -20.13
C PRO A 32 -17.23 9.23 -19.19
N LEU A 33 -17.79 9.49 -18.01
CA LEU A 33 -17.94 8.49 -16.94
C LEU A 33 -18.80 7.29 -17.38
N GLU A 34 -19.77 7.52 -18.26
CA GLU A 34 -20.67 6.52 -18.85
C GLU A 34 -19.94 5.47 -19.71
N GLU A 35 -18.79 5.82 -20.28
CA GLU A 35 -17.99 4.95 -21.16
C GLU A 35 -16.81 4.29 -20.43
N VAL A 36 -16.67 4.51 -19.12
CA VAL A 36 -15.60 3.91 -18.31
C VAL A 36 -15.90 2.43 -18.09
N GLY A 37 -15.05 1.57 -18.65
CA GLY A 37 -15.20 0.12 -18.54
C GLY A 37 -14.55 -0.53 -17.31
N SER A 38 -13.70 0.18 -16.57
CA SER A 38 -13.02 -0.36 -15.39
C SER A 38 -12.60 0.71 -14.39
N PHE A 39 -12.65 0.37 -13.11
CA PHE A 39 -12.30 1.25 -12.01
C PHE A 39 -11.21 0.66 -11.12
N ALA A 40 -10.29 1.49 -10.67
CA ALA A 40 -9.37 1.19 -9.58
C ALA A 40 -10.02 1.54 -8.24
N LYS A 41 -9.95 0.63 -7.27
CA LYS A 41 -10.56 0.77 -5.96
C LYS A 41 -9.57 1.32 -4.94
N TYR A 42 -9.91 2.42 -4.28
CA TYR A 42 -9.09 3.05 -3.24
C TYR A 42 -9.89 3.38 -1.97
N LEU A 43 -9.16 3.60 -0.89
CA LEU A 43 -9.70 4.28 0.29
C LEU A 43 -9.95 5.75 -0.06
N GLY A 44 -11.10 6.27 0.35
CA GLY A 44 -11.53 7.64 0.15
C GLY A 44 -12.30 8.22 1.34
N GLY A 45 -12.77 9.45 1.18
CA GLY A 45 -13.33 10.28 2.24
C GLY A 45 -12.27 11.15 2.90
N SER A 46 -12.51 12.46 2.99
CA SER A 46 -11.50 13.45 3.41
C SER A 46 -10.87 13.11 4.77
N SER A 47 -11.69 12.85 5.80
CA SER A 47 -11.19 12.47 7.13
C SER A 47 -10.32 11.21 7.10
N ALA A 48 -10.72 10.20 6.34
CA ALA A 48 -9.98 8.96 6.18
C ALA A 48 -8.66 9.15 5.40
N ASN A 49 -8.68 9.98 4.35
CA ASN A 49 -7.48 10.35 3.60
C ASN A 49 -6.47 11.04 4.52
N ILE A 50 -6.92 11.96 5.38
CA ILE A 50 -6.06 12.65 6.36
C ILE A 50 -5.53 11.67 7.41
N ALA A 51 -6.38 10.78 7.94
CA ALA A 51 -5.95 9.75 8.90
C ALA A 51 -4.87 8.82 8.31
N PHE A 52 -5.07 8.42 7.05
CA PHE A 52 -4.13 7.62 6.28
C PHE A 52 -2.80 8.35 6.05
N GLY A 53 -2.84 9.59 5.54
CA GLY A 53 -1.64 10.37 5.25
C GLY A 53 -0.83 10.70 6.50
N THR A 54 -1.49 11.08 7.58
CA THR A 54 -0.82 11.36 8.86
C THR A 54 -0.17 10.10 9.45
N ALA A 55 -0.84 8.94 9.40
CA ALA A 55 -0.27 7.66 9.82
C ALA A 55 0.97 7.29 8.98
N ARG A 56 0.88 7.45 7.65
CA ARG A 56 1.99 7.23 6.71
C ARG A 56 3.19 8.15 6.97
N LEU A 57 2.94 9.36 7.44
CA LEU A 57 3.98 10.31 7.87
C LEU A 57 4.47 10.07 9.30
N GLY A 58 4.06 8.96 9.92
CA GLY A 58 4.55 8.50 11.24
C GLY A 58 3.90 9.18 12.44
N LEU A 59 2.74 9.83 12.28
CA LEU A 59 1.91 10.25 13.41
C LEU A 59 1.08 9.07 13.93
N LYS A 60 0.79 9.07 15.24
CA LYS A 60 -0.15 8.15 15.86
C LYS A 60 -1.58 8.63 15.62
N SER A 61 -2.10 8.33 14.43
CA SER A 61 -3.42 8.77 13.99
C SER A 61 -4.49 7.74 14.26
N ALA A 62 -5.72 8.19 14.49
CA ALA A 62 -6.88 7.32 14.61
C ALA A 62 -8.07 7.81 13.78
N MET A 63 -8.93 6.88 13.35
CA MET A 63 -10.17 7.19 12.62
C MET A 63 -11.38 7.00 13.53
N LEU A 64 -12.28 7.99 13.56
CA LEU A 64 -13.55 7.96 14.29
C LEU A 64 -14.74 8.12 13.33
N THR A 65 -15.47 7.03 13.09
CA THR A 65 -16.57 6.98 12.10
C THR A 65 -17.32 5.65 12.19
N ARG A 66 -18.18 5.36 11.21
CA ARG A 66 -18.77 4.04 10.98
C ARG A 66 -18.52 3.54 9.55
N VAL A 67 -18.46 2.23 9.40
CA VAL A 67 -18.50 1.53 8.10
C VAL A 67 -19.61 0.47 8.12
N GLY A 68 -20.06 0.02 6.95
CA GLY A 68 -21.04 -1.06 6.88
C GLY A 68 -20.44 -2.41 7.24
N ASP A 69 -21.26 -3.36 7.69
CA ASP A 69 -20.89 -4.78 7.86
C ASP A 69 -20.78 -5.50 6.50
N ASP A 70 -19.89 -4.99 5.66
CA ASP A 70 -19.71 -5.42 4.28
C ASP A 70 -18.23 -5.55 3.91
N HIS A 71 -17.97 -6.06 2.71
CA HIS A 71 -16.59 -6.24 2.22
C HIS A 71 -15.82 -4.92 2.07
N MET A 72 -16.51 -3.81 1.83
CA MET A 72 -15.89 -2.50 1.68
C MET A 72 -15.49 -1.93 3.03
N GLY A 73 -16.33 -2.07 4.06
CA GLY A 73 -15.99 -1.69 5.43
C GLY A 73 -14.79 -2.46 5.97
N ARG A 74 -14.71 -3.77 5.70
CA ARG A 74 -13.53 -4.59 6.01
C ARG A 74 -12.28 -4.11 5.25
N PHE A 75 -12.41 -3.84 3.95
CA PHE A 75 -11.32 -3.31 3.13
C PHE A 75 -10.76 -1.99 3.68
N LEU A 76 -11.64 -1.04 4.01
CA LEU A 76 -11.26 0.28 4.50
C LEU A 76 -10.57 0.21 5.87
N THR A 77 -11.12 -0.59 6.78
CA THR A 77 -10.55 -0.81 8.11
C THR A 77 -9.15 -1.45 8.00
N GLN A 78 -9.01 -2.47 7.15
CA GLN A 78 -7.71 -3.11 6.91
C GLN A 78 -6.71 -2.18 6.22
N ALA A 79 -7.16 -1.31 5.31
CA ALA A 79 -6.29 -0.34 4.65
C ALA A 79 -5.69 0.66 5.65
N LEU A 80 -6.50 1.20 6.57
CA LEU A 80 -6.03 2.08 7.64
C LEU A 80 -5.08 1.35 8.61
N GLN A 81 -5.43 0.12 9.02
CA GLN A 81 -4.58 -0.69 9.91
C GLN A 81 -3.20 -0.96 9.30
N ARG A 82 -3.13 -1.23 7.98
CA ARG A 82 -1.85 -1.48 7.29
C ARG A 82 -0.93 -0.27 7.33
N GLU A 83 -1.47 0.95 7.26
CA GLU A 83 -0.69 2.18 7.42
C GLU A 83 -0.34 2.50 8.89
N GLY A 84 -0.85 1.73 9.85
CA GLY A 84 -0.63 1.96 11.28
C GLY A 84 -1.63 2.94 11.92
N CYS A 85 -2.73 3.26 11.24
CA CYS A 85 -3.80 4.07 11.82
C CYS A 85 -4.65 3.23 12.81
N ASP A 86 -4.95 3.79 13.97
CA ASP A 86 -5.80 3.17 14.98
C ASP A 86 -7.27 3.20 14.53
N THR A 87 -7.85 2.01 14.40
CA THR A 87 -9.22 1.81 13.91
C THR A 87 -10.22 1.47 15.01
N ARG A 88 -9.86 1.60 16.29
CA ARG A 88 -10.79 1.28 17.41
C ARG A 88 -12.00 2.22 17.46
N GLY A 89 -11.88 3.42 16.89
CA GLY A 89 -12.98 4.37 16.73
C GLY A 89 -13.89 4.09 15.52
N ILE A 90 -13.68 3.01 14.77
CA ILE A 90 -14.53 2.65 13.62
C ILE A 90 -15.64 1.70 14.09
N GLY A 91 -16.87 2.20 14.15
CA GLY A 91 -18.06 1.39 14.41
C GLY A 91 -18.50 0.58 13.18
N ILE A 92 -19.17 -0.55 13.42
CA ILE A 92 -19.78 -1.37 12.36
C ILE A 92 -21.29 -1.13 12.36
N ASP A 93 -21.81 -0.59 11.26
CA ASP A 93 -23.24 -0.40 11.00
C ASP A 93 -23.79 -1.65 10.29
N ARG A 94 -24.78 -2.30 10.88
CA ARG A 94 -25.43 -3.51 10.33
C ARG A 94 -26.65 -3.21 9.45
N GLU A 95 -27.08 -1.95 9.40
CA GLU A 95 -28.27 -1.50 8.66
C GLU A 95 -27.88 -0.83 7.33
N ARG A 96 -26.72 -0.18 7.28
CA ARG A 96 -26.28 0.65 6.15
C ARG A 96 -25.00 0.12 5.54
N LEU A 97 -24.90 0.28 4.22
CA LEU A 97 -23.67 -0.04 3.49
C LEU A 97 -22.64 1.08 3.63
N THR A 98 -21.39 0.69 3.44
CA THR A 98 -20.26 1.60 3.29
C THR A 98 -20.45 2.53 2.10
N ALA A 99 -20.15 3.81 2.28
CA ALA A 99 -20.24 4.83 1.22
C ALA A 99 -19.31 4.54 0.04
N MET A 100 -19.75 4.94 -1.16
CA MET A 100 -18.95 4.84 -2.39
C MET A 100 -18.98 6.13 -3.20
N VAL A 101 -17.91 6.38 -3.96
CA VAL A 101 -17.82 7.48 -4.93
C VAL A 101 -17.34 6.91 -6.26
N LEU A 102 -18.08 7.19 -7.34
CA LEU A 102 -17.59 6.98 -8.70
C LEU A 102 -16.93 8.25 -9.20
N LEU A 103 -15.77 8.10 -9.82
CA LEU A 103 -14.98 9.23 -10.30
C LEU A 103 -14.44 8.97 -11.71
N GLY A 104 -14.59 9.95 -12.58
CA GLY A 104 -13.91 10.05 -13.88
C GLY A 104 -12.73 11.02 -13.84
N ILE A 105 -11.76 10.82 -14.73
CA ILE A 105 -10.70 11.79 -15.05
C ILE A 105 -10.87 12.14 -16.52
N LYS A 106 -11.60 13.23 -16.81
CA LYS A 106 -11.90 13.62 -18.19
C LYS A 106 -10.72 14.39 -18.80
N ASP A 107 -10.15 15.30 -18.05
CA ASP A 107 -8.94 16.04 -18.41
C ASP A 107 -8.31 16.62 -17.13
N ARG A 108 -7.46 17.64 -17.26
CA ARG A 108 -6.74 18.26 -16.12
C ARG A 108 -7.64 19.11 -15.23
N GLU A 109 -8.83 19.49 -15.70
CA GLU A 109 -9.73 20.44 -15.03
C GLU A 109 -11.08 19.79 -14.69
N THR A 110 -11.50 18.79 -15.45
CA THR A 110 -12.81 18.14 -15.40
C THR A 110 -12.73 16.77 -14.73
N PHE A 111 -13.42 16.62 -13.60
CA PHE A 111 -13.41 15.41 -12.78
C PHE A 111 -14.85 15.03 -12.39
N PRO A 112 -15.59 14.30 -13.23
CA PRO A 112 -16.95 13.89 -12.92
C PRO A 112 -16.98 13.02 -11.65
N LEU A 113 -17.76 13.41 -10.64
CA LEU A 113 -17.91 12.67 -9.38
C LEU A 113 -19.37 12.40 -9.07
N VAL A 114 -19.68 11.18 -8.63
CA VAL A 114 -21.01 10.80 -8.15
C VAL A 114 -20.90 10.15 -6.77
N PHE A 115 -21.53 10.77 -5.77
CA PHE A 115 -21.52 10.31 -4.39
C PHE A 115 -22.71 9.38 -4.09
N TYR A 116 -22.45 8.09 -3.88
CA TYR A 116 -23.45 7.12 -3.40
C TYR A 116 -23.48 7.11 -1.88
N ARG A 117 -24.14 8.13 -1.30
CA ARG A 117 -23.99 8.48 0.14
C ARG A 117 -25.26 8.87 0.89
N GLU A 118 -26.45 8.81 0.28
CA GLU A 118 -27.69 9.27 0.93
C GLU A 118 -28.07 8.46 2.19
N ASN A 119 -27.81 7.15 2.21
CA ASN A 119 -28.05 6.27 3.36
C ASN A 119 -26.84 5.35 3.60
N CYS A 120 -25.72 5.95 3.99
CA CYS A 120 -24.46 5.23 4.21
C CYS A 120 -24.04 5.25 5.69
N ALA A 121 -23.18 4.30 6.07
CA ALA A 121 -22.80 4.06 7.45
C ALA A 121 -22.18 5.30 8.14
N ASP A 122 -21.29 6.04 7.47
CA ASP A 122 -20.61 7.18 8.10
C ASP A 122 -21.57 8.35 8.42
N MET A 123 -22.64 8.51 7.64
CA MET A 123 -23.69 9.50 7.91
C MET A 123 -24.64 9.08 9.06
N ALA A 124 -24.54 7.85 9.55
CA ALA A 124 -25.29 7.37 10.72
C ALA A 124 -24.51 7.51 12.03
N LEU A 125 -23.31 8.12 12.00
CA LEU A 125 -22.55 8.45 13.20
C LEU A 125 -23.42 9.29 14.16
N SER A 126 -23.39 8.93 15.43
CA SER A 126 -24.25 9.48 16.46
C SER A 126 -23.46 9.83 17.72
N GLU A 127 -24.11 10.55 18.64
CA GLU A 127 -23.53 10.88 19.94
C GLU A 127 -23.12 9.63 20.76
N ALA A 128 -23.76 8.48 20.54
CA ALA A 128 -23.44 7.23 21.24
C ALA A 128 -22.10 6.63 20.81
N ASP A 129 -21.60 6.99 19.63
CA ASP A 129 -20.30 6.52 19.11
C ASP A 129 -19.13 7.35 19.66
N ILE A 130 -19.42 8.48 20.31
CA ILE A 130 -18.40 9.40 20.81
C ILE A 130 -18.02 9.01 22.24
N ASP A 131 -16.90 8.30 22.36
CA ASP A 131 -16.27 7.94 23.63
C ASP A 131 -15.39 9.09 24.15
N GLU A 132 -15.66 9.54 25.38
CA GLU A 132 -14.93 10.66 25.98
C GLU A 132 -13.45 10.35 26.23
N ALA A 133 -13.13 9.16 26.73
CA ALA A 133 -11.77 8.77 27.05
C ALA A 133 -10.93 8.62 25.78
N PHE A 134 -11.54 8.16 24.68
CA PHE A 134 -10.91 8.10 23.38
C PHE A 134 -10.56 9.49 22.87
N ILE A 135 -11.51 10.44 22.88
CA ILE A 135 -11.22 11.84 22.51
C ILE A 135 -10.10 12.43 23.38
N ALA A 136 -10.18 12.21 24.70
CA ALA A 136 -9.15 12.67 25.63
C ALA A 136 -7.78 12.00 25.41
N SER A 137 -7.68 10.91 24.66
CA SER A 137 -6.40 10.23 24.45
C SER A 137 -5.49 10.91 23.40
N SER A 138 -5.98 11.90 22.64
CA SER A 138 -5.25 12.55 21.56
C SER A 138 -4.75 13.97 21.89
N LYS A 139 -3.74 14.44 21.14
CA LYS A 139 -3.32 15.85 21.17
C LYS A 139 -4.31 16.74 20.40
N ALA A 140 -4.85 16.23 19.29
CA ALA A 140 -5.80 16.94 18.45
C ALA A 140 -6.99 16.07 18.00
N LEU A 141 -8.11 16.74 17.75
CA LEU A 141 -9.30 16.23 17.08
C LEU A 141 -9.50 17.03 15.79
N LEU A 142 -9.40 16.37 14.65
CA LEU A 142 -9.72 16.93 13.34
C LEU A 142 -11.11 16.50 12.91
N ILE A 143 -11.92 17.46 12.46
CA ILE A 143 -13.24 17.21 11.86
C ILE A 143 -13.26 17.86 10.48
N THR A 144 -13.80 17.17 9.49
CA THR A 144 -14.02 17.77 8.17
C THR A 144 -15.44 18.32 8.08
N GLY A 145 -15.62 19.47 7.41
CA GLY A 145 -16.86 20.24 7.40
C GLY A 145 -18.10 19.45 6.97
N THR A 146 -17.95 18.42 6.13
CA THR A 146 -19.05 17.52 5.76
C THR A 146 -19.76 16.91 6.98
N HIS A 147 -19.04 16.63 8.08
CA HIS A 147 -19.64 16.09 9.30
C HIS A 147 -20.35 17.13 10.20
N PHE A 148 -20.70 18.27 9.61
CA PHE A 148 -21.67 19.23 10.15
C PHE A 148 -22.88 19.44 9.22
N SER A 149 -22.96 18.74 8.07
CA SER A 149 -23.95 19.05 7.04
C SER A 149 -25.37 18.55 7.33
N THR A 150 -25.54 17.59 8.25
CA THR A 150 -26.86 17.11 8.69
C THR A 150 -26.95 17.07 10.21
N GLU A 151 -28.18 17.11 10.73
CA GLU A 151 -28.44 17.19 12.18
C GLU A 151 -27.79 16.04 12.98
N GLY A 152 -27.81 14.82 12.46
CA GLY A 152 -27.25 13.64 13.15
C GLY A 152 -25.74 13.75 13.36
N VAL A 153 -24.99 13.97 12.27
CA VAL A 153 -23.53 14.12 12.34
C VAL A 153 -23.14 15.43 13.02
N TYR A 154 -23.93 16.50 12.90
CA TYR A 154 -23.71 17.76 13.63
C TYR A 154 -23.72 17.54 15.15
N ARG A 155 -24.67 16.76 15.68
CA ARG A 155 -24.72 16.42 17.11
C ARG A 155 -23.54 15.57 17.55
N ALA A 156 -23.19 14.54 16.77
CA ALA A 156 -22.03 13.70 17.05
C ALA A 156 -20.72 14.51 17.10
N SER A 157 -20.48 15.32 16.07
CA SER A 157 -19.32 16.22 15.98
C SER A 157 -19.31 17.24 17.12
N SER A 158 -20.48 17.78 17.49
CA SER A 158 -20.59 18.72 18.61
C SER A 158 -20.21 18.08 19.94
N LYS A 159 -20.67 16.86 20.22
CA LYS A 159 -20.28 16.13 21.43
C LYS A 159 -18.78 15.81 21.47
N ALA A 160 -18.19 15.46 20.32
CA ALA A 160 -16.74 15.22 20.23
C ALA A 160 -15.94 16.49 20.55
N LEU A 161 -16.38 17.64 20.04
CA LEU A 161 -15.79 18.94 20.34
C LEU A 161 -15.97 19.35 21.81
N ASP A 162 -17.10 19.01 22.46
CA ASP A 162 -17.31 19.28 23.90
C ASP A 162 -16.30 18.50 24.76
N TYR A 163 -16.07 17.22 24.43
CA TYR A 163 -15.05 16.42 25.10
C TYR A 163 -13.63 16.93 24.79
N ALA A 164 -13.37 17.34 23.55
CA ALA A 164 -12.08 17.90 23.19
C ALA A 164 -11.77 19.17 24.01
N GLU A 165 -12.74 20.07 24.14
CA GLU A 165 -12.63 21.28 24.96
C GLU A 165 -12.41 20.96 26.43
N LYS A 166 -13.24 20.07 27.01
CA LYS A 166 -13.14 19.64 28.41
C LYS A 166 -11.75 19.12 28.77
N HIS A 167 -11.10 18.43 27.84
CA HIS A 167 -9.80 17.79 28.06
C HIS A 167 -8.63 18.59 27.49
N GLY A 168 -8.83 19.77 26.92
CA GLY A 168 -7.73 20.55 26.31
C GLY A 168 -7.09 19.86 25.10
N VAL A 169 -7.88 19.10 24.34
CA VAL A 169 -7.51 18.54 23.03
C VAL A 169 -7.67 19.66 21.99
N ARG A 170 -6.68 19.86 21.13
CA ARG A 170 -6.74 20.91 20.10
C ARG A 170 -7.76 20.54 19.02
N ARG A 171 -8.61 21.49 18.64
CA ARG A 171 -9.73 21.27 17.72
C ARG A 171 -9.36 21.83 16.34
N VAL A 172 -9.34 20.97 15.33
CA VAL A 172 -8.93 21.30 13.96
C VAL A 172 -10.12 21.14 13.02
N LEU A 173 -10.37 22.14 12.18
CA LEU A 173 -11.35 22.09 11.10
C LEU A 173 -10.63 22.06 9.75
N ASP A 174 -10.89 21.04 8.94
CA ASP A 174 -10.80 21.17 7.48
C ASP A 174 -12.19 21.58 6.99
N ILE A 175 -12.32 22.74 6.34
CA ILE A 175 -13.64 23.25 5.93
C ILE A 175 -14.35 22.27 4.99
N ASP A 176 -13.61 21.51 4.15
CA ASP A 176 -14.11 20.41 3.30
C ASP A 176 -15.51 20.67 2.72
N TYR A 177 -15.64 21.75 1.94
CA TYR A 177 -16.92 22.18 1.40
C TYR A 177 -17.22 21.53 0.04
N ARG A 178 -18.41 20.94 -0.06
CA ARG A 178 -18.97 20.37 -1.30
C ARG A 178 -20.46 20.67 -1.38
N PRO A 179 -20.91 21.55 -2.30
CA PRO A 179 -22.31 21.95 -2.44
C PRO A 179 -23.32 20.79 -2.41
N VAL A 180 -23.04 19.68 -3.08
CA VAL A 180 -23.91 18.49 -3.10
C VAL A 180 -24.13 17.85 -1.74
N LEU A 181 -23.11 17.87 -0.87
CA LEU A 181 -23.18 17.29 0.48
C LEU A 181 -23.92 18.20 1.46
N TRP A 182 -24.18 19.44 1.05
CA TRP A 182 -25.01 20.43 1.73
C TRP A 182 -26.38 20.62 1.05
N GLY A 183 -26.73 19.77 0.07
CA GLY A 183 -28.03 19.79 -0.59
C GLY A 183 -28.26 20.98 -1.54
N LEU A 184 -27.20 21.65 -1.99
CA LEU A 184 -27.29 22.82 -2.86
C LEU A 184 -27.33 22.48 -4.36
N THR A 185 -27.06 21.23 -4.72
CA THR A 185 -27.10 20.71 -6.10
C THR A 185 -27.86 19.39 -6.17
N GLY A 186 -28.10 18.90 -7.38
CA GLY A 186 -28.64 17.55 -7.58
C GLY A 186 -27.68 16.48 -7.08
N LYS A 187 -28.21 15.34 -6.61
CA LYS A 187 -27.43 14.25 -5.98
C LYS A 187 -26.26 13.70 -6.82
N ALA A 188 -26.34 13.83 -8.14
CA ALA A 188 -25.30 13.36 -9.08
C ALA A 188 -24.22 14.41 -9.39
N ASP A 189 -24.38 15.66 -8.93
CA ASP A 189 -23.43 16.73 -9.19
C ASP A 189 -22.37 16.80 -8.08
N GLY A 190 -21.42 15.86 -8.12
CA GLY A 190 -20.25 15.89 -7.23
C GLY A 190 -19.09 16.74 -7.74
N GLU A 191 -19.20 17.28 -8.95
CA GLU A 191 -18.13 18.02 -9.62
C GLU A 191 -18.09 19.50 -9.17
N THR A 192 -19.26 20.13 -9.01
CA THR A 192 -19.36 21.53 -8.60
C THR A 192 -18.66 21.75 -7.26
N ARG A 193 -17.68 22.66 -7.25
CA ARG A 193 -16.83 22.94 -6.06
C ARG A 193 -17.34 24.08 -5.20
N PHE A 194 -18.08 25.03 -5.76
CA PHE A 194 -18.55 26.20 -5.04
C PHE A 194 -19.95 26.64 -5.48
N ILE A 195 -20.80 26.91 -4.49
CA ILE A 195 -22.06 27.64 -4.60
C ILE A 195 -22.17 28.49 -3.34
N ALA A 196 -22.44 29.77 -3.48
CA ALA A 196 -22.68 30.64 -2.34
C ALA A 196 -24.00 30.27 -1.65
N SER A 197 -24.02 30.20 -0.32
CA SER A 197 -25.24 29.99 0.47
C SER A 197 -25.15 30.71 1.80
N ALA A 198 -26.08 31.64 2.03
CA ALA A 198 -26.15 32.37 3.29
C ALA A 198 -26.47 31.45 4.49
N GLU A 199 -27.27 30.41 4.27
CA GLU A 199 -27.61 29.41 5.29
C GLU A 199 -26.38 28.59 5.71
N VAL A 200 -25.64 28.06 4.73
CA VAL A 200 -24.39 27.32 5.00
C VAL A 200 -23.35 28.23 5.64
N SER A 201 -23.21 29.47 5.14
CA SER A 201 -22.29 30.46 5.74
C SER A 201 -22.61 30.70 7.21
N ALA A 202 -23.88 30.96 7.53
CA ALA A 202 -24.34 31.17 8.90
C ALA A 202 -24.17 29.91 9.78
N HIS A 203 -24.33 28.71 9.20
CA HIS A 203 -24.05 27.46 9.90
C HIS A 203 -22.56 27.32 10.24
N VAL A 204 -21.67 27.50 9.26
CA VAL A 204 -20.22 27.42 9.44
C VAL A 204 -19.73 28.47 10.44
N GLN A 205 -20.22 29.70 10.36
CA GLN A 205 -19.87 30.77 11.30
C GLN A 205 -20.24 30.47 12.75
N ARG A 206 -21.31 29.70 13.00
CA ARG A 206 -21.67 29.28 14.36
C ARG A 206 -20.70 28.25 14.96
N ILE A 207 -20.04 27.44 14.14
CA ILE A 207 -19.12 26.39 14.63
C ILE A 207 -17.66 26.86 14.68
N LEU A 208 -17.26 27.83 13.85
CA LEU A 208 -15.90 28.38 13.79
C LEU A 208 -15.28 28.80 15.14
N PRO A 209 -16.02 29.39 16.11
CA PRO A 209 -15.46 29.77 17.41
C PRO A 209 -14.93 28.59 18.23
N ARG A 210 -15.34 27.35 17.89
CA ARG A 210 -14.98 26.14 18.64
C ARG A 210 -13.66 25.51 18.19
N PHE A 211 -13.02 26.06 17.16
CA PHE A 211 -11.80 25.52 16.59
C PHE A 211 -10.58 26.36 16.93
N ASP A 212 -9.44 25.70 17.02
CA ASP A 212 -8.14 26.27 17.30
C ASP A 212 -7.31 26.49 16.02
N LEU A 213 -7.56 25.66 15.00
CA LEU A 213 -6.93 25.68 13.69
C LEU A 213 -8.01 25.44 12.62
N VAL A 214 -8.09 26.32 11.63
CA VAL A 214 -9.03 26.23 10.52
C VAL A 214 -8.26 26.28 9.20
N VAL A 215 -8.45 25.26 8.36
CA VAL A 215 -7.73 25.09 7.10
C VAL A 215 -8.74 25.02 5.97
N GLY A 216 -8.49 25.74 4.88
CA GLY A 216 -9.40 25.81 3.74
C GLY A 216 -8.76 26.38 2.48
N THR A 217 -9.33 26.09 1.32
CA THR A 217 -9.04 26.80 0.05
C THR A 217 -9.64 28.19 0.09
N GLU A 218 -9.34 28.98 -0.94
CA GLU A 218 -9.94 30.29 -1.15
C GLU A 218 -11.48 30.20 -1.16
N GLU A 219 -12.05 29.27 -1.91
CA GLU A 219 -13.50 29.05 -2.00
C GLU A 219 -14.11 28.54 -0.69
N GLU A 220 -13.37 27.71 0.05
CA GLU A 220 -13.79 27.21 1.36
C GLU A 220 -13.83 28.35 2.40
N PHE A 221 -12.89 29.30 2.36
CA PHE A 221 -12.98 30.50 3.19
C PHE A 221 -14.07 31.46 2.71
N GLN A 222 -14.32 31.56 1.41
CA GLN A 222 -15.43 32.37 0.87
C GLN A 222 -16.79 31.92 1.41
N ILE A 223 -17.06 30.61 1.42
CA ILE A 223 -18.30 30.09 2.02
C ILE A 223 -18.32 30.27 3.55
N ALA A 224 -17.19 30.07 4.23
CA ALA A 224 -17.11 30.27 5.68
C ALA A 224 -17.35 31.73 6.10
N GLY A 225 -16.89 32.69 5.30
CA GLY A 225 -17.10 34.13 5.53
C GLY A 225 -18.39 34.69 4.88
N GLY A 226 -19.12 33.91 4.09
CA GLY A 226 -20.30 34.36 3.35
C GLY A 226 -20.01 35.51 2.37
N SER A 227 -18.85 35.50 1.74
CA SER A 227 -18.39 36.51 0.79
C SER A 227 -17.54 35.86 -0.29
N GLU A 228 -17.82 36.17 -1.56
CA GLU A 228 -16.98 35.72 -2.69
C GLU A 228 -15.65 36.50 -2.79
N ASP A 229 -15.55 37.65 -2.14
CA ASP A 229 -14.25 38.31 -1.90
C ASP A 229 -13.54 37.62 -0.73
N LEU A 230 -12.38 37.03 -1.00
CA LEU A 230 -11.61 36.23 -0.04
C LEU A 230 -11.15 37.05 1.17
N LEU A 231 -10.63 38.26 0.98
CA LEU A 231 -10.14 39.08 2.11
C LEU A 231 -11.30 39.53 3.00
N LYS A 232 -12.44 39.87 2.41
CA LYS A 232 -13.67 40.17 3.16
C LYS A 232 -14.21 38.92 3.88
N ALA A 233 -14.12 37.75 3.25
CA ALA A 233 -14.51 36.49 3.87
C ALA A 233 -13.62 36.16 5.08
N LEU A 234 -12.29 36.25 4.93
CA LEU A 234 -11.33 36.07 6.01
C LEU A 234 -11.56 37.04 7.16
N ARG A 235 -11.85 38.32 6.88
CA ARG A 235 -12.19 39.31 7.93
C ARG A 235 -13.44 38.91 8.71
N ARG A 236 -14.49 38.46 8.03
CA ARG A 236 -15.72 37.95 8.69
C ARG A 236 -15.49 36.66 9.47
N VAL A 237 -14.62 35.77 8.98
CA VAL A 237 -14.18 34.60 9.75
C VAL A 237 -13.45 35.04 11.02
N ARG A 238 -12.54 36.00 10.92
CA ARG A 238 -11.80 36.54 12.08
C ARG A 238 -12.70 37.26 13.09
N GLU A 239 -13.82 37.85 12.67
CA GLU A 239 -14.82 38.46 13.58
C GLU A 239 -15.42 37.43 14.55
N VAL A 240 -15.48 36.15 14.19
CA VAL A 240 -16.11 35.10 15.00
C VAL A 240 -15.13 34.10 15.62
N THR A 241 -13.88 34.00 15.14
CA THR A 241 -12.91 33.04 15.69
C THR A 241 -11.50 33.62 15.87
N GLN A 242 -10.82 33.13 16.91
CA GLN A 242 -9.40 33.40 17.18
C GLN A 242 -8.49 32.26 16.67
N ALA A 243 -9.04 31.29 15.93
CA ALA A 243 -8.27 30.21 15.35
C ALA A 243 -7.11 30.71 14.47
N THR A 244 -6.05 29.92 14.38
CA THR A 244 -5.07 30.08 13.29
C THR A 244 -5.73 29.67 11.99
N LEU A 245 -5.63 30.53 10.96
CA LEU A 245 -6.20 30.27 9.64
C LEU A 245 -5.08 29.83 8.68
N VAL A 246 -5.24 28.71 8.01
CA VAL A 246 -4.32 28.25 6.97
C VAL A 246 -5.04 28.25 5.63
N VAL A 247 -4.64 29.16 4.76
CA VAL A 247 -5.29 29.36 3.45
C VAL A 247 -4.47 28.65 2.37
N LYS A 248 -5.09 27.65 1.72
CA LYS A 248 -4.54 26.94 0.56
C LYS A 248 -4.74 27.82 -0.68
N LEU A 249 -3.65 28.19 -1.36
CA LEU A 249 -3.62 29.08 -2.53
C LEU A 249 -3.30 28.31 -3.83
N GLY A 250 -3.68 27.04 -3.89
CA GLY A 250 -3.40 26.14 -5.01
C GLY A 250 -1.90 26.09 -5.37
N ALA A 251 -1.58 26.35 -6.64
CA ALA A 251 -0.20 26.33 -7.13
C ALA A 251 0.71 27.43 -6.52
N GLN A 252 0.12 28.45 -5.87
CA GLN A 252 0.90 29.50 -5.21
C GLN A 252 1.41 29.05 -3.82
N GLY A 253 0.93 27.92 -3.31
CA GLY A 253 1.29 27.36 -2.01
C GLY A 253 0.24 27.67 -0.95
N CYS A 254 0.66 28.20 0.19
CA CYS A 254 -0.25 28.52 1.30
C CYS A 254 0.26 29.66 2.17
N THR A 255 -0.61 30.18 3.02
CA THR A 255 -0.28 31.17 4.05
C THR A 255 -0.92 30.82 5.39
N VAL A 256 -0.27 31.22 6.49
CA VAL A 256 -0.72 31.01 7.87
C VAL A 256 -1.00 32.37 8.51
N ILE A 257 -2.20 32.54 9.05
CA ILE A 257 -2.66 33.80 9.66
C ILE A 257 -3.08 33.53 11.10
N HIS A 258 -2.24 33.94 12.05
CA HIS A 258 -2.53 33.79 13.49
C HIS A 258 -3.42 34.89 14.07
N GLY A 259 -3.31 36.12 13.58
CA GLY A 259 -3.98 37.29 14.13
C GLY A 259 -4.81 38.04 13.09
N ASP A 260 -4.64 39.35 13.06
CA ASP A 260 -5.34 40.24 12.14
C ASP A 260 -5.16 39.82 10.67
N ILE A 261 -6.23 39.97 9.89
CA ILE A 261 -6.20 39.69 8.46
C ILE A 261 -5.46 40.83 7.75
N PRO A 262 -4.44 40.54 6.93
CA PRO A 262 -3.66 41.57 6.27
C PRO A 262 -4.51 42.40 5.27
N ALA A 263 -4.00 43.56 4.88
CA ALA A 263 -4.66 44.41 3.90
C ALA A 263 -4.74 43.71 2.53
N ARG A 264 -3.65 43.03 2.14
CA ARG A 264 -3.54 42.15 0.99
C ARG A 264 -2.89 40.83 1.40
N LEU A 265 -3.17 39.73 0.71
CA LEU A 265 -2.61 38.43 1.07
C LEU A 265 -1.08 38.39 0.91
N GLU A 266 -0.54 39.14 -0.05
CA GLU A 266 0.89 39.22 -0.33
C GLU A 266 1.67 40.00 0.74
N ASP A 267 0.97 40.70 1.64
CA ASP A 267 1.58 41.34 2.80
C ASP A 267 1.90 40.31 3.92
N GLY A 268 1.33 39.10 3.83
CA GLY A 268 1.65 37.97 4.70
C GLY A 268 2.75 37.06 4.14
N GLU A 269 3.18 36.08 4.94
CA GLU A 269 4.15 35.08 4.49
C GLU A 269 3.46 34.05 3.58
N ILE A 270 3.91 33.98 2.31
CA ILE A 270 3.46 32.97 1.34
C ILE A 270 4.52 31.88 1.24
N HIS A 271 4.19 30.69 1.71
CA HIS A 271 5.03 29.51 1.58
C HIS A 271 4.71 28.82 0.25
N ARG A 272 5.61 28.96 -0.71
CA ARG A 272 5.46 28.37 -2.06
C ARG A 272 5.55 26.85 -2.01
N GLY A 273 4.76 26.19 -2.87
CA GLY A 273 4.81 24.75 -3.02
C GLY A 273 5.79 24.25 -4.07
N ILE A 274 5.87 22.92 -4.20
CA ILE A 274 6.63 22.28 -5.27
C ILE A 274 5.90 22.42 -6.60
N ARG A 275 6.62 22.72 -7.67
CA ARG A 275 6.05 22.79 -9.01
C ARG A 275 6.01 21.39 -9.61
N VAL A 276 4.80 20.88 -9.87
CA VAL A 276 4.57 19.55 -10.44
C VAL A 276 3.63 19.63 -11.64
N GLU A 277 3.75 18.71 -12.60
CA GLU A 277 2.69 18.50 -13.59
C GLU A 277 1.52 17.74 -12.97
N VAL A 278 0.32 18.28 -13.16
CA VAL A 278 -0.92 17.74 -12.59
C VAL A 278 -1.47 16.62 -13.46
N LEU A 279 -1.74 15.48 -12.84
CA LEU A 279 -2.54 14.38 -13.37
C LEU A 279 -3.97 14.41 -12.83
N ASN A 280 -4.13 14.63 -11.51
CA ASN A 280 -5.41 14.60 -10.82
C ASN A 280 -5.38 15.55 -9.62
N VAL A 281 -6.34 16.46 -9.47
CA VAL A 281 -6.34 17.44 -8.35
C VAL A 281 -6.98 16.91 -7.06
N LEU A 282 -7.63 15.74 -7.10
CA LEU A 282 -8.32 15.16 -5.95
C LEU A 282 -7.34 14.66 -4.90
N GLY A 283 -7.67 14.85 -3.63
CA GLY A 283 -6.82 14.43 -2.50
C GLY A 283 -5.71 15.40 -2.13
N ALA A 284 -5.43 16.42 -2.95
CA ALA A 284 -4.38 17.40 -2.69
C ALA A 284 -4.56 18.09 -1.33
N GLY A 285 -5.79 18.49 -0.99
CA GLY A 285 -6.13 19.14 0.27
C GLY A 285 -5.93 18.22 1.48
N ASP A 286 -6.32 16.95 1.36
CA ASP A 286 -6.18 15.96 2.44
C ASP A 286 -4.70 15.62 2.70
N ALA A 287 -3.91 15.52 1.63
CA ALA A 287 -2.46 15.31 1.69
C ALA A 287 -1.76 16.55 2.28
N PHE A 288 -2.18 17.75 1.86
CA PHE A 288 -1.73 19.01 2.43
C PHE A 288 -1.97 19.05 3.94
N MET A 289 -3.20 18.76 4.37
CA MET A 289 -3.56 18.72 5.78
C MET A 289 -2.70 17.70 6.54
N SER A 290 -2.45 16.52 5.95
CA SER A 290 -1.58 15.50 6.56
C SER A 290 -0.15 16.00 6.78
N GLY A 291 0.44 16.66 5.77
CA GLY A 291 1.77 17.26 5.88
C GLY A 291 1.82 18.42 6.88
N PHE A 292 0.80 19.28 6.88
CA PHE A 292 0.69 20.39 7.84
C PHE A 292 0.63 19.86 9.27
N LEU A 293 -0.25 18.88 9.54
CA LEU A 293 -0.39 18.26 10.85
C LEU A 293 0.89 17.54 11.29
N ARG A 294 1.64 16.92 10.37
CA ARG A 294 2.93 16.32 10.69
C ARG A 294 3.90 17.35 11.26
N GLY A 295 4.04 18.51 10.62
CA GLY A 295 4.86 19.60 11.14
C GLY A 295 4.31 20.14 12.46
N TRP A 296 3.01 20.44 12.49
CA TRP A 296 2.36 21.14 13.60
C TRP A 296 2.35 20.32 14.90
N LEU A 297 1.95 19.04 14.83
CA LEU A 297 1.89 18.15 16.00
C LEU A 297 3.27 17.70 16.50
N SER A 298 4.31 17.93 15.70
CA SER A 298 5.72 17.73 16.06
C SER A 298 6.39 18.99 16.63
N GLY A 299 5.65 20.10 16.74
CA GLY A 299 6.18 21.37 17.25
C GLY A 299 7.03 22.15 16.24
N GLY A 300 6.85 21.89 14.94
CA GLY A 300 7.49 22.65 13.86
C GLY A 300 6.99 24.09 13.77
N ASP A 301 7.80 24.95 13.15
CA ASP A 301 7.39 26.30 12.76
C ASP A 301 6.52 26.29 11.50
N ASP A 302 5.93 27.45 11.16
CA ASP A 302 5.05 27.59 9.98
C ASP A 302 5.78 27.21 8.69
N ALA A 303 7.07 27.52 8.58
CA ALA A 303 7.90 27.18 7.43
C ALA A 303 8.01 25.66 7.24
N LEU A 304 8.25 24.89 8.31
CA LEU A 304 8.26 23.43 8.24
C LEU A 304 6.86 22.86 7.95
N CYS A 305 5.83 23.35 8.63
CA CYS A 305 4.45 22.89 8.44
C CYS A 305 3.99 23.06 6.99
N CYS A 306 4.18 24.27 6.45
CA CYS A 306 3.80 24.60 5.07
C CYS A 306 4.65 23.88 4.03
N ARG A 307 5.95 23.67 4.28
CA ARG A 307 6.82 22.89 3.38
C ARG A 307 6.32 21.46 3.22
N LEU A 308 6.08 20.76 4.34
CA LEU A 308 5.55 19.40 4.34
C LEU A 308 4.16 19.35 3.68
N ALA A 309 3.28 20.28 4.05
CA ALA A 309 1.94 20.38 3.49
C ALA A 309 1.96 20.54 1.96
N ASN A 310 2.73 21.50 1.47
CA ASN A 310 2.86 21.76 0.05
C ASN A 310 3.51 20.59 -0.71
N ALA A 311 4.53 19.94 -0.14
CA ALA A 311 5.16 18.77 -0.75
C ALA A 311 4.18 17.59 -0.87
N CYS A 312 3.43 17.30 0.21
CA CYS A 312 2.40 16.26 0.20
C CYS A 312 1.29 16.54 -0.82
N GLY A 313 0.76 17.77 -0.84
CA GLY A 313 -0.26 18.18 -1.80
C GLY A 313 0.23 18.08 -3.26
N GLY A 314 1.45 18.57 -3.52
CA GLY A 314 2.06 18.50 -4.86
C GLY A 314 2.32 17.07 -5.35
N LEU A 315 2.75 16.16 -4.48
CA LEU A 315 3.01 14.78 -4.89
C LEU A 315 1.74 14.02 -5.24
N VAL A 316 0.67 14.18 -4.46
CA VAL A 316 -0.60 13.50 -4.74
C VAL A 316 -1.15 13.92 -6.09
N VAL A 317 -1.05 15.21 -6.45
CA VAL A 317 -1.64 15.65 -7.73
C VAL A 317 -0.93 15.14 -8.97
N SER A 318 0.28 14.61 -8.83
CA SER A 318 1.03 13.98 -9.91
C SER A 318 0.66 12.51 -10.15
N ARG A 319 -0.21 11.93 -9.31
CA ARG A 319 -0.54 10.49 -9.29
C ARG A 319 -2.03 10.25 -9.46
N HIS A 320 -2.38 9.02 -9.82
CA HIS A 320 -3.75 8.64 -10.13
C HIS A 320 -4.64 8.56 -8.87
N ALA A 321 -4.14 7.98 -7.77
CA ALA A 321 -4.91 7.73 -6.56
C ALA A 321 -4.91 8.93 -5.59
N CYS A 322 -5.83 8.92 -4.60
CA CYS A 322 -5.86 9.89 -3.50
C CYS A 322 -5.00 9.41 -2.31
N ALA A 323 -5.57 8.64 -1.37
CA ALA A 323 -4.84 8.21 -0.17
C ALA A 323 -3.58 7.37 -0.49
N PRO A 324 -3.63 6.34 -1.35
CA PRO A 324 -2.44 5.54 -1.65
C PRO A 324 -1.31 6.32 -2.30
N ALA A 325 -1.60 7.46 -2.94
CA ALA A 325 -0.59 8.31 -3.59
C ALA A 325 0.16 9.23 -2.62
N MET A 326 -0.34 9.39 -1.38
CA MET A 326 0.29 10.24 -0.37
C MET A 326 1.72 9.79 -0.09
N PRO A 327 2.67 10.72 0.09
CA PRO A 327 4.07 10.36 0.22
C PRO A 327 4.40 9.75 1.57
N THR A 328 5.48 8.98 1.59
CA THR A 328 6.19 8.55 2.79
C THR A 328 7.25 9.58 3.20
N LEU A 329 7.78 9.49 4.43
CA LEU A 329 8.89 10.34 4.87
C LEU A 329 10.12 10.20 3.97
N ALA A 330 10.44 8.98 3.50
CA ALA A 330 11.57 8.76 2.61
C ALA A 330 11.41 9.48 1.26
N GLU A 331 10.19 9.61 0.74
CA GLU A 331 9.91 10.41 -0.46
C GLU A 331 10.13 11.91 -0.20
N LEU A 332 9.68 12.42 0.94
CA LEU A 332 9.88 13.82 1.33
C LEU A 332 11.36 14.14 1.54
N ASP A 333 12.10 13.28 2.24
CA ASP A 333 13.55 13.42 2.45
C ASP A 333 14.31 13.43 1.12
N TYR A 334 13.90 12.61 0.15
CA TYR A 334 14.51 12.58 -1.19
C TYR A 334 14.25 13.88 -1.97
N ILE A 335 13.04 14.44 -1.89
CA ILE A 335 12.72 15.71 -2.54
C ILE A 335 13.50 16.86 -1.94
N ASP A 336 13.59 16.92 -0.61
CA ASP A 336 14.31 17.97 0.12
C ASP A 336 15.82 17.91 -0.11
N SER A 337 16.38 16.70 -0.33
CA SER A 337 17.80 16.50 -0.61
C SER A 337 18.16 16.57 -2.10
N SER A 338 17.18 16.66 -3.00
CA SER A 338 17.43 16.72 -4.45
C SER A 338 18.14 18.03 -4.83
N PRO A 339 19.26 17.97 -5.57
CA PRO A 339 19.98 19.17 -6.00
C PRO A 339 19.22 19.96 -7.09
N VAL A 340 18.22 19.34 -7.71
CA VAL A 340 17.39 19.94 -8.76
C VAL A 340 15.90 19.77 -8.43
N PRO A 341 15.04 20.77 -8.71
CA PRO A 341 13.60 20.63 -8.50
C PRO A 341 13.01 19.46 -9.33
N ILE A 342 12.30 18.56 -8.66
CA ILE A 342 11.60 17.44 -9.30
C ILE A 342 10.23 17.93 -9.77
N THR A 343 10.08 18.15 -11.09
CA THR A 343 8.84 18.68 -11.70
C THR A 343 7.92 17.61 -12.29
N ARG A 344 8.47 16.41 -12.54
CA ARG A 344 7.73 15.21 -12.96
C ARG A 344 7.95 14.07 -11.97
N PRO A 345 7.36 14.15 -10.75
CA PRO A 345 7.45 13.08 -9.76
C PRO A 345 7.04 11.71 -10.32
N ASP A 346 6.08 11.71 -11.24
CA ASP A 346 5.56 10.53 -11.95
C ASP A 346 6.60 9.85 -12.86
N LEU A 347 7.64 10.57 -13.31
CA LEU A 347 8.71 10.04 -14.14
C LEU A 347 10.03 9.84 -13.38
N ASP A 348 10.12 10.27 -12.11
CA ASP A 348 11.35 10.10 -11.32
C ASP A 348 11.47 8.65 -10.83
N PRO A 349 12.51 7.90 -11.24
CA PRO A 349 12.61 6.49 -10.92
C PRO A 349 12.89 6.22 -9.44
N VAL A 350 13.58 7.14 -8.75
CA VAL A 350 13.91 6.97 -7.33
C VAL A 350 12.66 7.23 -6.49
N LEU A 351 11.93 8.30 -6.79
CA LEU A 351 10.71 8.66 -6.08
C LEU A 351 9.61 7.61 -6.26
N ASN A 352 9.37 7.15 -7.49
CA ASN A 352 8.41 6.08 -7.76
C ASN A 352 8.81 4.77 -7.07
N ARG A 353 10.11 4.48 -7.01
CA ARG A 353 10.61 3.33 -6.27
C ARG A 353 10.34 3.48 -4.78
N LEU A 354 10.72 4.61 -4.17
CA LEU A 354 10.46 4.88 -2.75
C LEU A 354 8.98 4.74 -2.44
N HIS A 355 8.12 5.39 -3.22
CA HIS A 355 6.66 5.30 -3.06
C HIS A 355 6.13 3.87 -2.93
N ARG A 356 6.70 2.93 -3.71
CA ARG A 356 6.32 1.52 -3.66
C ARG A 356 6.85 0.80 -2.42
N VAL A 357 8.05 1.12 -1.95
CA VAL A 357 8.79 0.26 -1.00
C VAL A 357 8.94 0.82 0.42
N SER A 358 8.83 2.13 0.61
CA SER A 358 8.96 2.79 1.91
C SER A 358 7.64 2.87 2.67
N VAL A 359 6.54 2.42 2.05
CA VAL A 359 5.27 2.24 2.75
C VAL A 359 5.35 1.09 3.76
N PRO A 360 4.50 1.08 4.79
CA PRO A 360 4.34 -0.08 5.65
C PRO A 360 4.04 -1.34 4.83
N ARG A 361 4.89 -2.34 4.98
CA ARG A 361 4.79 -3.63 4.29
C ARG A 361 4.67 -4.73 5.34
N ARG A 362 3.94 -5.80 5.01
CA ARG A 362 3.94 -7.02 5.84
C ARG A 362 5.38 -7.45 6.11
N GLN A 363 5.69 -7.62 7.38
CA GLN A 363 6.94 -8.24 7.82
C GLN A 363 6.76 -9.75 7.81
N TRP A 364 7.67 -10.44 7.15
CA TRP A 364 7.70 -11.90 7.10
C TRP A 364 8.68 -12.39 8.15
N GLN A 365 8.29 -13.43 8.88
CA GLN A 365 9.15 -14.14 9.82
C GLN A 365 10.04 -15.12 9.05
N GLN A 366 10.47 -16.22 9.69
CA GLN A 366 11.09 -17.32 8.95
C GLN A 366 10.09 -17.87 7.93
N LEU A 367 10.55 -18.06 6.69
CA LEU A 367 9.67 -18.33 5.55
C LEU A 367 9.87 -19.72 4.97
N PHE A 368 8.88 -20.59 5.15
CA PHE A 368 8.93 -21.98 4.68
C PHE A 368 8.01 -22.19 3.49
N ILE A 369 8.58 -22.31 2.29
CA ILE A 369 7.83 -22.38 1.05
C ILE A 369 7.92 -23.77 0.44
N PHE A 370 6.75 -24.38 0.19
CA PHE A 370 6.65 -25.61 -0.57
C PHE A 370 6.42 -25.31 -2.06
N ALA A 371 7.45 -25.55 -2.87
CA ALA A 371 7.50 -25.16 -4.28
C ALA A 371 7.07 -26.29 -5.22
N PHE A 372 5.83 -26.27 -5.71
CA PHE A 372 5.29 -27.28 -6.64
C PHE A 372 4.79 -26.66 -7.95
N ASP A 373 5.41 -25.55 -8.40
CA ASP A 373 5.21 -24.87 -9.69
C ASP A 373 5.74 -25.66 -10.91
N HIS A 374 6.05 -26.93 -10.69
CA HIS A 374 6.60 -27.84 -11.67
C HIS A 374 5.47 -28.34 -12.60
N ARG A 375 5.74 -28.35 -13.91
CA ARG A 375 4.79 -28.69 -14.96
C ARG A 375 5.29 -29.92 -15.70
N TYR A 376 6.39 -29.78 -16.44
CA TYR A 376 6.99 -30.87 -17.22
C TYR A 376 7.35 -32.07 -16.34
N GLN A 377 7.92 -31.85 -15.15
CA GLN A 377 8.34 -32.93 -14.27
C GLN A 377 7.16 -33.74 -13.71
N LEU A 378 6.02 -33.11 -13.42
CA LEU A 378 4.84 -33.83 -12.95
C LEU A 378 4.15 -34.60 -14.10
N VAL A 379 4.16 -34.03 -15.30
CA VAL A 379 3.69 -34.73 -16.51
C VAL A 379 4.58 -35.94 -16.82
N ASP A 380 5.91 -35.79 -16.73
CA ASP A 380 6.87 -36.88 -16.93
C ASP A 380 6.68 -37.99 -15.90
N ILE A 381 6.51 -37.65 -14.61
CA ILE A 381 6.19 -38.64 -13.57
C ILE A 381 4.89 -39.39 -13.91
N ALA A 382 3.82 -38.66 -14.28
CA ALA A 382 2.54 -39.27 -14.64
C ALA A 382 2.67 -40.23 -15.83
N GLN A 383 3.39 -39.81 -16.88
CA GLN A 383 3.66 -40.64 -18.05
C GLN A 383 4.46 -41.91 -17.71
N GLN A 384 5.49 -41.79 -16.87
CA GLN A 384 6.33 -42.92 -16.46
C GLN A 384 5.56 -44.01 -15.69
N VAL A 385 4.52 -43.63 -14.94
CA VAL A 385 3.69 -44.57 -14.18
C VAL A 385 2.35 -44.89 -14.87
N GLY A 386 2.13 -44.39 -16.08
CA GLY A 386 0.90 -44.62 -16.84
C GLY A 386 -0.34 -43.92 -16.28
N ALA A 387 -0.18 -42.85 -15.49
CA ALA A 387 -1.29 -42.06 -14.93
C ALA A 387 -1.74 -40.94 -15.87
N ASP A 388 -3.03 -40.60 -15.82
CA ASP A 388 -3.59 -39.46 -16.56
C ASP A 388 -3.08 -38.12 -15.97
N PRO A 389 -2.44 -37.24 -16.78
CA PRO A 389 -2.05 -35.90 -16.34
C PRO A 389 -3.21 -35.04 -15.78
N ALA A 390 -4.47 -35.36 -16.08
CA ALA A 390 -5.64 -34.71 -15.48
C ALA A 390 -5.74 -34.91 -13.96
N ARG A 391 -4.96 -35.82 -13.37
CA ARG A 391 -4.84 -36.00 -11.91
C ARG A 391 -3.90 -35.00 -11.23
N ILE A 392 -3.08 -34.28 -11.99
CA ILE A 392 -2.09 -33.34 -11.43
C ILE A 392 -2.73 -32.18 -10.63
N PRO A 393 -3.87 -31.59 -11.05
CA PRO A 393 -4.55 -30.57 -10.24
C PRO A 393 -4.97 -31.08 -8.85
N ALA A 394 -5.56 -32.27 -8.76
CA ALA A 394 -5.92 -32.89 -7.49
C ALA A 394 -4.69 -33.14 -6.61
N LEU A 395 -3.60 -33.64 -7.21
CA LEU A 395 -2.31 -33.80 -6.52
C LEU A 395 -1.82 -32.48 -5.90
N LYS A 396 -1.93 -31.35 -6.61
CA LYS A 396 -1.51 -30.03 -6.10
C LYS A 396 -2.42 -29.51 -4.99
N GLN A 397 -3.71 -29.82 -5.00
CA GLN A 397 -4.59 -29.52 -3.87
C GLN A 397 -4.19 -30.29 -2.60
N LEU A 398 -3.74 -31.54 -2.73
CA LEU A 398 -3.23 -32.31 -1.59
C LEU A 398 -1.96 -31.68 -1.00
N PHE A 399 -1.11 -31.04 -1.81
CA PHE A 399 0.03 -30.27 -1.29
C PHE A 399 -0.41 -29.02 -0.49
N VAL A 400 -1.48 -28.34 -0.91
CA VAL A 400 -2.06 -27.22 -0.13
C VAL A 400 -2.54 -27.71 1.23
N GLN A 401 -3.22 -28.86 1.29
CA GLN A 401 -3.65 -29.46 2.56
C GLN A 401 -2.46 -29.84 3.45
N ALA A 402 -1.37 -30.33 2.85
CA ALA A 402 -0.15 -30.61 3.60
C ALA A 402 0.45 -29.34 4.23
N ILE A 403 0.50 -28.22 3.50
CA ILE A 403 0.98 -26.93 4.03
C ILE A 403 0.11 -26.43 5.17
N GLU A 404 -1.22 -26.55 5.04
CA GLU A 404 -2.17 -26.17 6.07
C GLU A 404 -1.94 -26.95 7.37
N GLN A 405 -1.73 -28.26 7.27
CA GLN A 405 -1.43 -29.08 8.44
C GLN A 405 -0.07 -28.71 9.04
N VAL A 406 0.96 -28.44 8.24
CA VAL A 406 2.27 -27.96 8.74
C VAL A 406 2.13 -26.62 9.45
N GLN A 407 1.37 -25.67 8.91
CA GLN A 407 1.12 -24.37 9.55
C GLN A 407 0.45 -24.55 10.92
N ALA A 408 -0.57 -25.42 11.00
CA ALA A 408 -1.24 -25.73 12.25
C ALA A 408 -0.27 -26.35 13.27
N ASP A 409 0.64 -27.21 12.82
CA ASP A 409 1.61 -27.89 13.69
C ASP A 409 2.67 -26.93 14.23
N LEU A 410 3.16 -26.00 13.40
CA LEU A 410 4.05 -24.91 13.83
C LEU A 410 3.37 -24.04 14.90
N ALA A 411 2.10 -23.66 14.67
CA ALA A 411 1.33 -22.87 15.62
C ALA A 411 1.13 -23.62 16.95
N ARG A 412 0.82 -24.93 16.91
CA ARG A 412 0.68 -25.77 18.12
C ARG A 412 1.98 -25.89 18.92
N GLN A 413 3.12 -25.84 18.24
CA GLN A 413 4.45 -25.89 18.85
C GLN A 413 4.94 -24.50 19.32
N GLY A 414 4.16 -23.43 19.09
CA GLY A 414 4.57 -22.06 19.41
C GLY A 414 5.71 -21.54 18.54
N ILE A 415 5.87 -22.09 17.33
CA ILE A 415 6.92 -21.67 16.40
C ILE A 415 6.40 -20.50 15.56
N GLU A 416 7.01 -19.33 15.73
CA GLU A 416 6.71 -18.15 14.91
C GLU A 416 7.38 -18.25 13.54
N ALA A 417 6.61 -18.65 12.53
CA ALA A 417 7.05 -18.73 11.14
C ALA A 417 5.88 -18.51 10.17
N ASP A 418 6.22 -18.04 8.97
CA ASP A 418 5.29 -17.94 7.85
C ASP A 418 5.48 -19.14 6.91
N VAL A 419 4.38 -19.61 6.34
CA VAL A 419 4.38 -20.64 5.30
C VAL A 419 4.00 -20.04 3.95
N GLY A 420 4.42 -20.71 2.89
CA GLY A 420 4.08 -20.32 1.53
C GLY A 420 4.10 -21.44 0.52
N LEU A 421 3.75 -21.10 -0.71
CA LEU A 421 3.81 -22.01 -1.84
C LEU A 421 4.26 -21.32 -3.13
N LEU A 422 4.78 -22.15 -4.04
CA LEU A 422 4.88 -21.81 -5.46
C LEU A 422 4.01 -22.79 -6.25
N ALA A 423 3.09 -22.26 -7.07
CA ALA A 423 2.21 -23.07 -7.92
C ALA A 423 2.04 -22.42 -9.30
N ASP A 424 2.04 -23.22 -10.37
CA ASP A 424 1.74 -22.73 -11.72
C ASP A 424 0.23 -22.62 -11.97
N GLU A 425 -0.14 -21.82 -12.95
CA GLU A 425 -1.53 -21.68 -13.40
C GLU A 425 -2.08 -22.95 -14.05
N ARG A 426 -1.27 -23.59 -14.92
CA ARG A 426 -1.73 -24.65 -15.83
C ARG A 426 -2.36 -25.83 -15.10
N PHE A 427 -1.73 -26.27 -14.00
CA PHE A 427 -2.24 -27.36 -13.18
C PHE A 427 -2.57 -26.94 -11.75
N GLY A 428 -2.11 -25.76 -11.31
CA GLY A 428 -2.22 -25.31 -9.93
C GLY A 428 -3.22 -24.18 -9.70
N GLN A 429 -4.10 -23.85 -10.65
CA GLN A 429 -5.07 -22.76 -10.47
C GLN A 429 -5.93 -22.96 -9.21
N ASP A 430 -6.43 -24.17 -8.94
CA ASP A 430 -7.20 -24.43 -7.73
C ASP A 430 -6.36 -24.36 -6.46
N ALA A 431 -5.08 -24.73 -6.54
CA ALA A 431 -4.15 -24.58 -5.41
C ALA A 431 -3.87 -23.09 -5.11
N LEU A 432 -3.71 -22.26 -6.15
CA LEU A 432 -3.58 -20.81 -6.02
C LEU A 432 -4.85 -20.19 -5.41
N ASN A 433 -6.03 -20.60 -5.87
CA ASN A 433 -7.32 -20.15 -5.33
C ASN A 433 -7.47 -20.52 -3.85
N ALA A 434 -7.11 -21.74 -3.47
CA ALA A 434 -7.18 -22.22 -2.09
C ALA A 434 -6.19 -21.54 -1.14
N ALA A 435 -5.07 -21.02 -1.66
CA ALA A 435 -4.07 -20.32 -0.85
C ALA A 435 -4.31 -18.81 -0.73
N THR A 436 -4.94 -18.21 -1.74
CA THR A 436 -5.25 -16.77 -1.78
C THR A 436 -6.23 -16.42 -0.65
N GLY A 437 -5.96 -15.34 0.10
CA GLY A 437 -6.73 -14.84 1.22
C GLY A 437 -6.35 -15.43 2.58
N ARG A 438 -5.47 -16.45 2.62
CA ARG A 438 -5.02 -17.09 3.88
C ARG A 438 -3.92 -16.34 4.60
N GLY A 439 -3.40 -15.27 4.00
CA GLY A 439 -2.18 -14.62 4.48
C GLY A 439 -0.95 -15.51 4.34
N TRP A 440 -0.91 -16.42 3.37
CA TRP A 440 0.31 -17.17 3.04
C TRP A 440 1.19 -16.39 2.06
N TRP A 441 2.46 -16.76 1.98
CA TRP A 441 3.33 -16.29 0.91
C TRP A 441 3.04 -17.10 -0.35
N VAL A 442 2.43 -16.50 -1.38
CA VAL A 442 1.99 -17.21 -2.59
C VAL A 442 2.71 -16.65 -3.80
N ALA A 443 3.46 -17.48 -4.51
CA ALA A 443 4.10 -17.08 -5.75
C ALA A 443 3.70 -17.96 -6.94
N ARG A 444 3.69 -17.35 -8.12
CA ARG A 444 3.23 -17.98 -9.37
C ARG A 444 4.23 -17.71 -10.50
N PRO A 445 4.72 -18.74 -11.21
CA PRO A 445 5.70 -18.58 -12.27
C PRO A 445 5.10 -17.89 -13.49
N VAL A 446 5.89 -17.04 -14.14
CA VAL A 446 5.57 -16.48 -15.48
C VAL A 446 6.40 -17.12 -16.58
N GLU A 447 7.57 -17.69 -16.24
CA GLU A 447 8.49 -18.24 -17.23
C GLU A 447 7.98 -19.55 -17.86
N LEU A 448 8.28 -19.70 -19.15
CA LEU A 448 8.23 -20.97 -19.85
C LEU A 448 9.39 -21.84 -19.37
N GLN A 449 9.09 -23.05 -18.89
CA GLN A 449 10.11 -23.93 -18.32
C GLN A 449 11.21 -24.25 -19.32
N ASN A 450 12.46 -24.25 -18.85
CA ASN A 450 13.67 -24.50 -19.63
C ASN A 450 13.91 -23.51 -20.80
N SER A 451 13.23 -22.37 -20.83
CA SER A 451 13.48 -21.35 -21.85
C SER A 451 14.84 -20.65 -21.64
N ARG A 452 15.63 -20.59 -22.72
CA ARG A 452 16.88 -19.83 -22.82
C ARG A 452 17.15 -19.52 -24.31
N PRO A 453 16.90 -18.29 -24.81
CA PRO A 453 16.52 -17.08 -24.07
C PRO A 453 15.21 -17.20 -23.27
N LEU A 454 15.10 -16.38 -22.22
CA LEU A 454 13.92 -16.34 -21.36
C LEU A 454 12.65 -16.07 -22.17
N ALA A 455 11.65 -16.93 -22.00
CA ALA A 455 10.32 -16.76 -22.56
C ALA A 455 9.25 -16.89 -21.46
N PHE A 456 8.07 -16.32 -21.68
CA PHE A 456 6.94 -16.41 -20.77
C PHE A 456 5.81 -17.27 -21.36
N GLU A 457 5.06 -17.97 -20.50
CA GLU A 457 3.97 -18.88 -20.91
C GLU A 457 2.89 -18.19 -21.75
N HIS A 458 2.58 -16.93 -21.43
CA HIS A 458 1.54 -16.15 -22.11
C HIS A 458 2.10 -15.19 -23.16
N GLY A 459 3.31 -15.49 -23.67
CA GLY A 459 3.99 -14.66 -24.65
C GLY A 459 4.58 -13.38 -24.05
N ARG A 460 5.02 -12.46 -24.93
CA ARG A 460 5.80 -11.27 -24.54
C ARG A 460 5.00 -10.23 -23.75
N SER A 461 3.67 -10.29 -23.78
CA SER A 461 2.79 -9.33 -23.11
C SER A 461 2.48 -9.74 -21.66
N VAL A 462 3.49 -9.99 -20.83
CA VAL A 462 3.26 -10.50 -19.46
C VAL A 462 2.36 -9.57 -18.62
N GLY A 463 2.46 -8.26 -18.81
CA GLY A 463 1.65 -7.27 -18.08
C GLY A 463 0.13 -7.42 -18.27
N THR A 464 -0.35 -7.90 -19.42
CA THR A 464 -1.79 -8.09 -19.63
C THR A 464 -2.34 -9.27 -18.85
N ASN A 465 -1.51 -10.29 -18.61
CA ASN A 465 -1.89 -11.45 -17.80
C ASN A 465 -1.90 -11.08 -16.30
N LEU A 466 -0.92 -10.30 -15.83
CA LEU A 466 -0.82 -9.91 -14.43
C LEU A 466 -2.04 -9.10 -13.92
N ARG A 467 -2.79 -8.44 -14.80
CA ARG A 467 -4.00 -7.68 -14.40
C ARG A 467 -5.10 -8.54 -13.78
N SER A 468 -5.14 -9.84 -14.09
CA SER A 468 -6.14 -10.77 -13.54
C SER A 468 -5.67 -11.47 -12.26
N TRP A 469 -4.42 -11.26 -11.85
CA TRP A 469 -3.88 -11.92 -10.66
C TRP A 469 -4.36 -11.21 -9.39
N PRO A 470 -4.64 -11.97 -8.31
CA PRO A 470 -4.80 -11.36 -6.99
C PRO A 470 -3.54 -10.61 -6.59
N SER A 471 -3.69 -9.36 -6.11
CA SER A 471 -2.57 -8.46 -5.82
C SER A 471 -1.60 -8.96 -4.74
N GLU A 472 -2.02 -9.93 -3.93
CA GLU A 472 -1.17 -10.58 -2.92
C GLU A 472 -0.30 -11.72 -3.48
N GLN A 473 -0.51 -12.15 -4.73
CA GLN A 473 0.35 -13.15 -5.36
C GLN A 473 1.64 -12.50 -5.88
N ILE A 474 2.73 -13.23 -5.75
CA ILE A 474 4.08 -12.79 -6.12
C ILE A 474 4.43 -13.38 -7.49
N ILE A 475 4.93 -12.54 -8.37
CA ILE A 475 5.47 -12.97 -9.66
C ILE A 475 6.74 -13.75 -9.39
N LYS A 476 6.80 -15.01 -9.82
CA LYS A 476 8.05 -15.76 -9.85
C LYS A 476 8.57 -15.83 -11.27
N CYS A 477 9.86 -15.57 -11.45
CA CYS A 477 10.54 -15.76 -12.73
C CYS A 477 11.84 -16.51 -12.50
N LEU A 478 11.99 -17.67 -13.13
CA LEU A 478 13.27 -18.38 -13.19
C LEU A 478 14.01 -17.99 -14.47
N VAL A 479 15.27 -17.58 -14.31
CA VAL A 479 16.16 -17.24 -15.43
C VAL A 479 17.48 -17.99 -15.34
N GLN A 480 17.89 -18.60 -16.46
CA GLN A 480 19.22 -19.21 -16.61
C GLN A 480 20.24 -18.16 -17.04
N PHE A 481 20.60 -17.29 -16.10
CA PHE A 481 21.38 -16.09 -16.37
C PHE A 481 22.87 -16.27 -16.06
N HIS A 482 23.72 -15.89 -17.01
CA HIS A 482 25.15 -15.78 -16.78
C HIS A 482 25.67 -14.40 -17.27
N PRO A 483 26.41 -13.63 -16.45
CA PRO A 483 26.88 -12.29 -16.82
C PRO A 483 27.88 -12.28 -17.99
N ASP A 484 28.55 -13.41 -18.22
CA ASP A 484 29.50 -13.64 -19.33
C ASP A 484 28.87 -14.44 -20.48
N ASP A 485 27.54 -14.55 -20.54
CA ASP A 485 26.86 -15.13 -21.71
C ASP A 485 27.23 -14.39 -23.01
N GLU A 486 27.07 -15.08 -24.15
CA GLU A 486 27.20 -14.47 -25.46
C GLU A 486 26.36 -13.17 -25.50
N PRO A 487 26.92 -12.04 -25.99
CA PRO A 487 26.30 -10.74 -25.86
C PRO A 487 24.84 -10.65 -26.31
N LEU A 488 24.44 -11.26 -27.43
CA LEU A 488 23.05 -11.21 -27.91
C LEU A 488 22.12 -11.99 -26.98
N LEU A 489 22.49 -13.21 -26.58
CA LEU A 489 21.73 -13.98 -25.60
C LEU A 489 21.57 -13.21 -24.28
N ARG A 490 22.66 -12.61 -23.80
CA ARG A 490 22.65 -11.85 -22.55
C ARG A 490 21.74 -10.63 -22.63
N LEU A 491 21.85 -9.84 -23.70
CA LEU A 491 21.02 -8.65 -23.91
C LEU A 491 19.53 -9.01 -24.07
N GLU A 492 19.22 -10.14 -24.72
CA GLU A 492 17.84 -10.62 -24.83
C GLU A 492 17.25 -11.01 -23.47
N GLN A 493 18.01 -11.73 -22.63
CA GLN A 493 17.57 -12.05 -21.27
C GLN A 493 17.36 -10.78 -20.43
N GLU A 494 18.28 -9.81 -20.51
CA GLU A 494 18.18 -8.54 -19.77
C GLU A 494 16.97 -7.71 -20.18
N ALA A 495 16.70 -7.63 -21.49
CA ALA A 495 15.52 -6.94 -22.00
C ALA A 495 14.22 -7.59 -21.53
N GLN A 496 14.14 -8.93 -21.51
CA GLN A 496 12.97 -9.65 -21.00
C GLN A 496 12.77 -9.44 -19.49
N LEU A 497 13.86 -9.48 -18.70
CA LEU A 497 13.79 -9.22 -17.26
C LEU A 497 13.39 -7.78 -16.95
N LYS A 498 13.89 -6.81 -17.73
CA LYS A 498 13.49 -5.40 -17.61
C LYS A 498 11.99 -5.23 -17.88
N GLY A 499 11.49 -5.80 -18.98
CA GLY A 499 10.06 -5.75 -19.32
C GLY A 499 9.17 -6.42 -18.28
N LEU A 500 9.62 -7.54 -17.68
CA LEU A 500 8.92 -8.16 -16.57
C LEU A 500 8.89 -7.28 -15.32
N TYR A 501 10.02 -6.66 -14.98
CA TYR A 501 10.10 -5.76 -13.83
C TYR A 501 9.18 -4.55 -14.01
N GLU A 502 9.15 -3.94 -15.19
CA GLU A 502 8.21 -2.86 -15.53
C GLU A 502 6.75 -3.30 -15.41
N ALA A 503 6.42 -4.54 -15.82
CA ALA A 503 5.09 -5.10 -15.66
C ALA A 503 4.73 -5.37 -14.18
N ALA A 504 5.70 -5.77 -13.34
CA ALA A 504 5.53 -5.92 -11.90
C ALA A 504 5.27 -4.55 -11.22
N LEU A 505 5.99 -3.51 -11.65
CA LEU A 505 5.75 -2.13 -11.19
C LEU A 505 4.33 -1.65 -11.56
N ALA A 506 3.93 -1.84 -12.81
CA ALA A 506 2.62 -1.39 -13.31
C ALA A 506 1.44 -2.14 -12.68
N SER A 507 1.59 -3.43 -12.41
CA SER A 507 0.54 -4.27 -11.83
C SER A 507 0.49 -4.23 -10.29
N GLY A 508 1.54 -3.71 -9.64
CA GLY A 508 1.65 -3.65 -8.18
C GLY A 508 2.10 -4.97 -7.51
N HIS A 509 2.26 -6.06 -8.26
CA HIS A 509 2.72 -7.35 -7.72
C HIS A 509 4.21 -7.32 -7.42
N GLU A 510 4.61 -8.01 -6.36
CA GLU A 510 6.03 -8.22 -6.04
C GLU A 510 6.67 -9.20 -7.02
N LEU A 511 8.00 -9.10 -7.17
CA LEU A 511 8.81 -9.97 -8.01
C LEU A 511 9.78 -10.80 -7.18
N LEU A 512 9.67 -12.11 -7.32
CA LEU A 512 10.67 -13.12 -6.95
C LEU A 512 11.48 -13.47 -8.21
N LEU A 513 12.76 -13.11 -8.21
CA LEU A 513 13.68 -13.50 -9.28
C LEU A 513 14.53 -14.70 -8.85
N GLU A 514 14.32 -15.83 -9.51
CA GLU A 514 15.09 -17.05 -9.34
C GLU A 514 16.24 -17.09 -10.35
N VAL A 515 17.46 -16.82 -9.88
CA VAL A 515 18.65 -16.73 -10.73
C VAL A 515 19.46 -18.02 -10.60
N ILE A 516 19.55 -18.77 -11.69
CA ILE A 516 20.31 -20.02 -11.74
C ILE A 516 21.38 -19.92 -12.82
N PRO A 517 22.67 -19.85 -12.45
CA PRO A 517 23.74 -19.97 -13.43
C PRO A 517 23.63 -21.29 -14.22
N PRO A 518 23.79 -21.27 -15.55
CA PRO A 518 23.76 -22.48 -16.36
C PRO A 518 24.90 -23.43 -15.95
N LYS A 519 24.58 -24.71 -15.72
CA LYS A 519 25.55 -25.73 -15.25
C LYS A 519 26.74 -25.94 -16.19
N GLN A 520 26.54 -25.72 -17.48
CA GLN A 520 27.57 -25.85 -18.51
C GLN A 520 27.79 -24.47 -19.12
N HIS A 521 28.86 -23.79 -18.70
CA HIS A 521 29.25 -22.49 -19.21
C HIS A 521 30.77 -22.40 -19.34
N ALA A 522 31.28 -21.65 -20.33
CA ALA A 522 32.71 -21.56 -20.62
C ALA A 522 33.51 -20.78 -19.56
N SER A 523 32.83 -19.85 -18.86
CA SER A 523 33.42 -19.09 -17.76
C SER A 523 33.61 -19.96 -16.53
N THR A 524 34.81 -19.94 -15.95
CA THR A 524 35.20 -20.71 -14.75
C THR A 524 35.21 -19.87 -13.48
N ARG A 525 34.74 -18.62 -13.56
CA ARG A 525 34.85 -17.66 -12.45
C ARG A 525 33.90 -18.07 -11.32
N PRO A 526 34.34 -18.16 -10.06
CA PRO A 526 33.53 -18.69 -8.96
C PRO A 526 32.43 -17.73 -8.48
N ASP A 527 32.50 -16.45 -8.85
CA ASP A 527 31.65 -15.35 -8.37
C ASP A 527 30.41 -15.08 -9.26
N VAL A 528 29.97 -16.08 -10.04
CA VAL A 528 28.94 -15.89 -11.08
C VAL A 528 27.66 -15.29 -10.52
N LEU A 529 27.13 -15.85 -9.42
CA LEU A 529 25.85 -15.42 -8.86
C LEU A 529 25.92 -14.00 -8.29
N TYR A 530 26.98 -13.67 -7.56
CA TYR A 530 27.22 -12.31 -7.05
C TYR A 530 27.21 -11.29 -8.19
N ARG A 531 27.91 -11.60 -9.29
CA ARG A 531 27.95 -10.71 -10.46
C ARG A 531 26.64 -10.64 -11.22
N ALA A 532 25.89 -11.74 -11.29
CA ALA A 532 24.57 -11.76 -11.88
C ALA A 532 23.65 -10.78 -11.16
N ILE A 533 23.55 -10.88 -9.83
CA ILE A 533 22.73 -9.99 -8.99
C ILE A 533 23.22 -8.54 -9.11
N LYS A 534 24.53 -8.30 -9.00
CA LYS A 534 25.11 -6.95 -9.15
C LYS A 534 24.77 -6.34 -10.52
N ARG A 535 24.79 -7.14 -11.57
CA ARG A 535 24.45 -6.70 -12.93
C ARG A 535 22.97 -6.34 -13.05
N LEU A 536 22.08 -7.13 -12.47
CA LEU A 536 20.63 -6.84 -12.46
C LEU A 536 20.32 -5.54 -11.70
N TYR A 537 20.98 -5.29 -10.56
CA TYR A 537 20.88 -4.00 -9.88
C TYR A 537 21.41 -2.84 -10.74
N ASN A 538 22.53 -3.02 -11.46
CA ASN A 538 23.04 -1.99 -12.37
C ASN A 538 22.08 -1.69 -13.54
N LEU A 539 21.19 -2.61 -13.89
CA LEU A 539 20.14 -2.41 -14.90
C LEU A 539 18.88 -1.74 -14.32
N GLY A 540 18.87 -1.47 -13.00
CA GLY A 540 17.73 -0.91 -12.29
C GLY A 540 16.62 -1.92 -12.01
N ILE A 541 16.94 -3.21 -11.96
CA ILE A 541 15.99 -4.28 -11.62
C ILE A 541 16.15 -4.59 -10.13
N TYR A 542 15.11 -4.29 -9.36
CA TYR A 542 15.10 -4.43 -7.90
C TYR A 542 13.94 -5.35 -7.49
N PRO A 543 14.10 -6.68 -7.61
CA PRO A 543 13.04 -7.60 -7.19
C PRO A 543 12.89 -7.53 -5.67
N GLU A 544 11.65 -7.62 -5.17
CA GLU A 544 11.41 -7.69 -3.74
C GLU A 544 12.06 -8.93 -3.12
N TRP A 545 12.17 -10.02 -3.89
CA TRP A 545 12.73 -11.27 -3.43
C TRP A 545 13.74 -11.88 -4.40
N TRP A 546 14.79 -12.47 -3.84
CA TRP A 546 15.72 -13.33 -4.58
C TRP A 546 15.49 -14.80 -4.22
N LYS A 547 15.54 -15.68 -5.22
CA LYS A 547 15.61 -17.12 -5.01
C LYS A 547 16.90 -17.66 -5.62
N ILE A 548 17.79 -18.16 -4.78
CA ILE A 548 19.14 -18.55 -5.19
C ILE A 548 19.57 -19.88 -4.57
N GLU A 549 20.52 -20.54 -5.22
CA GLU A 549 21.12 -21.79 -4.73
C GLU A 549 21.99 -21.54 -3.49
N ALA A 550 22.23 -22.60 -2.72
CA ALA A 550 23.16 -22.53 -1.61
C ALA A 550 24.55 -22.12 -2.10
N GLN A 551 25.16 -21.19 -1.38
CA GLN A 551 26.49 -20.66 -1.64
C GLN A 551 27.37 -20.85 -0.40
N PRO A 552 28.71 -20.92 -0.56
CA PRO A 552 29.62 -20.87 0.58
C PRO A 552 29.39 -19.62 1.43
N ALA A 553 29.62 -19.72 2.74
CA ALA A 553 29.37 -18.65 3.71
C ALA A 553 30.03 -17.30 3.32
N ALA A 554 31.24 -17.33 2.75
CA ALA A 554 31.93 -16.10 2.30
C ALA A 554 31.20 -15.38 1.14
N VAL A 555 30.49 -16.12 0.29
CA VAL A 555 29.69 -15.54 -0.80
C VAL A 555 28.39 -14.98 -0.25
N TRP A 556 27.78 -15.63 0.76
CA TRP A 556 26.61 -15.08 1.47
C TRP A 556 26.89 -13.71 2.09
N GLU A 557 28.04 -13.55 2.74
CA GLU A 557 28.44 -12.26 3.31
C GLU A 557 28.55 -11.16 2.24
N GLN A 558 29.13 -11.48 1.08
CA GLN A 558 29.21 -10.55 -0.05
C GLN A 558 27.83 -10.21 -0.63
N LEU A 559 26.93 -11.18 -0.73
CA LEU A 559 25.56 -10.97 -1.20
C LEU A 559 24.76 -10.10 -0.24
N ASP A 560 24.88 -10.35 1.07
CA ASP A 560 24.25 -9.53 2.11
C ASP A 560 24.69 -8.07 2.03
N GLN A 561 26.00 -7.84 1.90
CA GLN A 561 26.56 -6.49 1.74
C GLN A 561 26.05 -5.82 0.46
N LEU A 562 26.07 -6.54 -0.67
CA LEU A 562 25.58 -6.02 -1.95
C LEU A 562 24.10 -5.64 -1.88
N ILE A 563 23.25 -6.51 -1.33
CA ILE A 563 21.81 -6.25 -1.21
C ILE A 563 21.58 -5.07 -0.26
N ALA A 564 22.29 -4.99 0.87
CA ALA A 564 22.16 -3.87 1.80
C ALA A 564 22.58 -2.52 1.18
N GLU A 565 23.64 -2.52 0.37
CA GLU A 565 24.12 -1.32 -0.34
C GLU A 565 23.16 -0.90 -1.47
N ARG A 566 22.71 -1.85 -2.28
CA ARG A 566 21.95 -1.58 -3.51
C ARG A 566 20.45 -1.45 -3.29
N ASP A 567 19.91 -2.18 -2.31
CA ASP A 567 18.49 -2.27 -2.06
C ASP A 567 18.18 -2.55 -0.58
N PRO A 568 18.23 -1.51 0.28
CA PRO A 568 17.88 -1.68 1.68
C PRO A 568 16.42 -2.15 1.88
N TYR A 569 15.57 -2.00 0.87
CA TYR A 569 14.15 -2.37 0.89
C TYR A 569 13.85 -3.78 0.36
N CYS A 570 14.85 -4.52 -0.13
CA CYS A 570 14.69 -5.91 -0.53
C CYS A 570 14.14 -6.71 0.65
N ARG A 571 13.08 -7.50 0.41
CA ARG A 571 12.39 -8.25 1.45
C ARG A 571 13.25 -9.38 1.99
N GLY A 572 13.91 -10.11 1.10
CA GLY A 572 14.82 -11.18 1.50
C GLY A 572 15.22 -12.11 0.37
N VAL A 573 15.95 -13.14 0.78
CA VAL A 573 16.43 -14.22 -0.07
C VAL A 573 15.85 -15.53 0.44
N VAL A 574 15.37 -16.39 -0.46
CA VAL A 574 14.96 -17.77 -0.13
C VAL A 574 15.85 -18.77 -0.87
N LEU A 575 16.28 -19.81 -0.16
CA LEU A 575 17.09 -20.89 -0.72
C LEU A 575 16.28 -21.83 -1.60
N LEU A 576 16.79 -22.14 -2.78
CA LEU A 576 16.18 -23.14 -3.66
C LEU A 576 16.78 -24.54 -3.46
N GLY A 577 16.02 -25.58 -3.84
CA GLY A 577 16.40 -26.97 -3.58
C GLY A 577 17.19 -27.72 -4.67
N LEU A 578 17.09 -27.33 -5.96
CA LEU A 578 17.65 -28.07 -7.14
C LEU A 578 17.40 -29.60 -7.20
N ASN A 579 16.43 -30.15 -6.45
CA ASN A 579 16.26 -31.60 -6.28
C ASN A 579 17.49 -32.28 -5.64
N ALA A 580 18.22 -31.55 -4.81
CA ALA A 580 19.21 -32.13 -3.93
C ALA A 580 18.53 -33.00 -2.86
N PRO A 581 19.19 -34.06 -2.37
CA PRO A 581 18.74 -34.81 -1.20
C PRO A 581 18.55 -33.89 0.01
N ALA A 582 17.60 -34.23 0.89
CA ALA A 582 17.27 -33.40 2.06
C ALA A 582 18.48 -33.12 2.97
N GLU A 583 19.39 -34.09 3.12
CA GLU A 583 20.63 -33.95 3.89
C GLU A 583 21.61 -32.92 3.27
N GLN A 584 21.70 -32.89 1.94
CA GLN A 584 22.52 -31.90 1.24
C GLN A 584 21.92 -30.49 1.38
N LEU A 585 20.59 -30.37 1.38
CA LEU A 585 19.92 -29.09 1.65
C LEU A 585 20.17 -28.61 3.07
N ALA A 586 20.16 -29.51 4.05
CA ALA A 586 20.51 -29.17 5.43
C ALA A 586 21.95 -28.62 5.54
N GLN A 587 22.89 -29.11 4.74
CA GLN A 587 24.22 -28.51 4.65
C GLN A 587 24.18 -27.10 4.05
N GLY A 588 23.41 -26.89 2.98
CA GLY A 588 23.22 -25.55 2.40
C GLY A 588 22.59 -24.56 3.38
N PHE A 589 21.68 -25.02 4.24
CA PHE A 589 21.09 -24.19 5.31
C PHE A 589 22.14 -23.73 6.33
N ARG A 590 23.09 -24.61 6.68
CA ARG A 590 24.23 -24.25 7.54
C ARG A 590 25.14 -23.21 6.91
N GLU A 591 25.35 -23.25 5.60
CA GLU A 591 26.17 -22.24 4.91
C GLU A 591 25.50 -20.85 4.87
N ALA A 592 24.16 -20.82 4.84
CA ALA A 592 23.37 -19.58 4.83
C ALA A 592 22.97 -19.08 6.23
N SER A 593 23.34 -19.77 7.31
CA SER A 593 22.88 -19.46 8.66
C SER A 593 23.31 -18.06 9.13
N GLY A 594 24.51 -17.62 8.74
CA GLY A 594 25.03 -16.30 9.03
C GLY A 594 24.43 -15.17 8.19
N SER A 595 23.67 -15.47 7.13
CA SER A 595 23.08 -14.44 6.27
C SER A 595 21.90 -13.74 6.96
N ARG A 596 21.95 -12.41 6.98
CA ARG A 596 20.87 -11.55 7.48
C ARG A 596 19.75 -11.37 6.45
N ARG A 597 20.02 -11.65 5.16
CA ARG A 597 19.03 -11.51 4.08
C ARG A 597 18.35 -12.84 3.75
N CYS A 598 18.96 -13.97 4.03
CA CYS A 598 18.32 -15.27 3.87
C CYS A 598 17.24 -15.48 4.94
N GLN A 599 15.99 -15.59 4.52
CA GLN A 599 14.82 -15.65 5.42
C GLN A 599 14.18 -17.04 5.48
N GLY A 600 14.59 -17.95 4.60
CA GLY A 600 14.04 -19.29 4.56
C GLY A 600 14.35 -20.01 3.27
N PHE A 601 13.49 -20.94 2.89
CA PHE A 601 13.68 -21.79 1.72
C PHE A 601 12.40 -21.97 0.91
N ALA A 602 12.58 -22.25 -0.38
CA ALA A 602 11.58 -22.63 -1.35
C ALA A 602 11.99 -23.94 -2.05
N VAL A 603 11.56 -25.06 -1.49
CA VAL A 603 11.98 -26.41 -1.91
C VAL A 603 10.81 -27.17 -2.52
N GLY A 604 11.08 -27.86 -3.63
CA GLY A 604 10.07 -28.54 -4.43
C GLY A 604 10.25 -30.05 -4.53
N ARG A 605 10.89 -30.52 -5.61
CA ARG A 605 10.99 -31.95 -5.94
C ARG A 605 11.55 -32.83 -4.83
N THR A 606 12.42 -32.32 -3.97
CA THR A 606 12.91 -33.05 -2.79
C THR A 606 11.77 -33.47 -1.86
N ILE A 607 10.71 -32.66 -1.75
CA ILE A 607 9.54 -32.94 -0.91
C ILE A 607 8.53 -33.82 -1.64
N PHE A 608 8.16 -33.45 -2.87
CA PHE A 608 7.02 -34.10 -3.55
C PHE A 608 7.39 -35.21 -4.53
N GLY A 609 8.65 -35.32 -5.00
CA GLY A 609 9.00 -36.11 -6.18
C GLY A 609 8.62 -37.59 -6.08
N GLN A 610 9.13 -38.30 -5.07
CA GLN A 610 8.83 -39.72 -4.85
C GLN A 610 7.39 -39.96 -4.35
N PRO A 611 6.85 -39.19 -3.38
CA PRO A 611 5.45 -39.34 -2.95
C PRO A 611 4.45 -39.14 -4.10
N SER A 612 4.69 -38.18 -5.00
CA SER A 612 3.83 -37.94 -6.17
C SER A 612 3.84 -39.10 -7.14
N ARG A 613 5.00 -39.72 -7.37
CA ARG A 613 5.12 -40.91 -8.22
C ARG A 613 4.25 -42.05 -7.68
N ALA A 614 4.38 -42.34 -6.38
CA ALA A 614 3.63 -43.42 -5.74
C ALA A 614 2.11 -43.16 -5.73
N TRP A 615 1.68 -41.93 -5.45
CA TRP A 615 0.25 -41.55 -5.51
C TRP A 615 -0.32 -41.62 -6.94
N LEU A 616 0.43 -41.15 -7.94
CA LEU A 616 0.02 -41.26 -9.35
C LEU A 616 -0.04 -42.72 -9.80
N ALA A 617 0.87 -43.58 -9.32
CA ALA A 617 0.84 -45.03 -9.56
C ALA A 617 -0.30 -45.77 -8.83
N GLY A 618 -0.99 -45.11 -7.88
CA GLY A 618 -2.04 -45.74 -7.06
C GLY A 618 -1.50 -46.55 -5.87
N GLU A 619 -0.21 -46.38 -5.54
CA GLU A 619 0.46 -47.03 -4.41
C GLU A 619 0.26 -46.27 -3.09
N LEU A 620 -0.09 -44.99 -3.17
CA LEU A 620 -0.47 -44.15 -2.02
C LEU A 620 -1.87 -43.59 -2.21
N ASP A 621 -2.62 -43.54 -1.12
CA ASP A 621 -3.85 -42.76 -1.01
C ASP A 621 -3.54 -41.29 -0.64
N ASP A 622 -4.59 -40.47 -0.57
CA ASP A 622 -4.46 -39.04 -0.31
C ASP A 622 -3.82 -38.76 1.06
N ALA A 623 -4.20 -39.53 2.09
CA ALA A 623 -3.64 -39.40 3.43
C ALA A 623 -2.16 -39.79 3.49
N GLY A 624 -1.78 -40.88 2.81
CA GLY A 624 -0.40 -41.34 2.71
C GLY A 624 0.49 -40.35 1.95
N LEU A 625 -0.01 -39.76 0.86
CA LEU A 625 0.70 -38.69 0.16
C LEU A 625 0.95 -37.51 1.08
N ILE A 626 -0.11 -36.98 1.73
CA ILE A 626 -0.01 -35.83 2.64
C ILE A 626 1.00 -36.12 3.74
N ALA A 627 0.93 -37.29 4.39
CA ALA A 627 1.84 -37.65 5.46
C ALA A 627 3.32 -37.65 5.01
N GLN A 628 3.63 -38.20 3.83
CA GLN A 628 5.03 -38.26 3.35
C GLN A 628 5.59 -36.90 2.94
N VAL A 629 4.81 -36.07 2.23
CA VAL A 629 5.27 -34.72 1.87
C VAL A 629 5.41 -33.84 3.11
N ARG A 630 4.50 -33.97 4.08
CA ARG A 630 4.59 -33.26 5.36
C ARG A 630 5.85 -33.65 6.14
N ALA A 631 6.11 -34.94 6.30
CA ALA A 631 7.28 -35.42 7.03
C ALA A 631 8.59 -34.86 6.45
N THR A 632 8.71 -34.83 5.12
CA THR A 632 9.89 -34.27 4.45
C THR A 632 9.95 -32.74 4.61
N PHE A 633 8.81 -32.05 4.54
CA PHE A 633 8.77 -30.60 4.70
C PHE A 633 9.11 -30.18 6.14
N GLU A 634 8.54 -30.85 7.14
CA GLU A 634 8.82 -30.66 8.57
C GLU A 634 10.29 -30.96 8.91
N PHE A 635 10.87 -32.00 8.31
CA PHE A 635 12.31 -32.28 8.43
C PHE A 635 13.16 -31.10 7.93
N LEU A 636 12.83 -30.53 6.76
CA LEU A 636 13.56 -29.37 6.23
C LEU A 636 13.38 -28.13 7.09
N ILE A 637 12.18 -27.91 7.64
CA ILE A 637 11.92 -26.84 8.61
C ILE A 637 12.81 -27.00 9.84
N GLN A 638 12.87 -28.20 10.40
CA GLN A 638 13.71 -28.46 11.57
C GLN A 638 15.20 -28.28 11.24
N ALA A 639 15.66 -28.80 10.11
CA ALA A 639 17.04 -28.61 9.67
C ALA A 639 17.42 -27.14 9.47
N TRP A 640 16.50 -26.33 8.94
CA TRP A 640 16.69 -24.88 8.81
C TRP A 640 16.81 -24.21 10.18
N ARG A 641 15.94 -24.57 11.12
CA ARG A 641 15.94 -24.03 12.48
C ARG A 641 17.20 -24.42 13.23
N ASP A 642 17.62 -25.68 13.16
CA ASP A 642 18.84 -26.18 13.80
C ASP A 642 20.09 -25.50 13.25
N ALA A 643 20.10 -25.14 11.96
CA ALA A 643 21.21 -24.39 11.37
C ALA A 643 21.34 -22.95 11.90
N ARG A 644 20.27 -22.40 12.50
CA ARG A 644 20.17 -21.01 12.95
C ARG A 644 19.99 -20.84 14.47
N ALA A 645 19.87 -21.94 15.20
CA ALA A 645 19.92 -21.97 16.66
C ALA A 645 21.36 -21.72 17.13
#